data_AF-A0A914UVY6-F1
#
_entry.id   AF-A0A914UVY6-F1
#
_cell.length_a   1.000
_cell.length_b   1.000
_cell.length_c   1.000
_cell.angle_alpha   90.00
_cell.angle_beta   90.00
_cell.angle_gamma   90.00
#
_symmetry.space_group_name_H-M   'P 1'
#
loop_
_entity.id
_entity.type
_entity.pdbx_description
1 polymer ?
#
loop_
_entity_poly.entity_id
_entity_poly.type
_entity_poly.pdbx_seq_one_letter_code
_entity_poly.pdbx_strand_id
1 'polypeptide(L)'
;MGNTQSEETIDPEDPSLGPDYLSGTTTRSVSPSPSQSANPADQRLNAIKAQNYDIIRDECCHEDREWVDPLFPADSRSVYLDGSYRFEIEWLRPQEICERNGVDLPRFFTNGPSRFDLDQGELGDCWLLAAIAALADRPELLARVIPDHEFLTENSGFERDSGYGGVFRFCFYHFGEWVEVCVDDLLPTYENRLLMVHSASPEEFWGALLEKAYAKLFGSYEALKGGVCSDSLMDMTGGICETFPLKRGAPRNFGSHLNQAVERGALICTGIWGDANSNMLLPNGLVLGHAYTVSAVDTLYLANGGHVDLVRIRNPWGDATEWKGKWGDQSAAWHYVPDSVKLALQQRRHDDGEFWMEVQDFVKTFDDCDICYLTPDSVEEAEKPGWHLTTFFGQWTGASAGGRMKYSETFANNPQFVLTLTDVDEDQSATVLVELSQMDRRGGLGENLNIGFVVYQLGPNDMPPLSFDKFQTKQRASSVDFYSNLRTISKRMLLTPGRYVVVPTTWEPGEQGRFVLRIWSEAEQDDPQLHYREINAEGVSYTTESTEYSVRNAIRKGSYGSIDFPSVTQIVPPIPPQRLSKLNPPKTNVFKMDPFMMEEAAKYFRQVSPNTLSLDPYQLKEGLNRLYPTEPAFFFDLDCCKALINAHDPLRIHKFHWKQFLPLYRSLNLWARVFTDYDKNKDGFLMTGQCFAALTALGFESILKLLSEAIEGGPTEARNTFQFHFADHAGLISFSNFVLAVLKVQKAKESLNRYREKRRNRVKISKSELVSVVLQP
;
A
#
# COMPACT_ATOMS: atom_id res chain seq x y z
N MET A 1 5.39 -8.30 58.10
CA MET A 1 6.81 -8.41 58.51
C MET A 1 7.58 -8.54 57.20
N GLY A 2 8.23 -7.53 56.62
CA GLY A 2 9.05 -6.46 57.17
C GLY A 2 10.53 -6.80 56.89
N ASN A 3 11.10 -6.24 55.80
CA ASN A 3 12.52 -5.85 55.60
C ASN A 3 12.77 -5.68 54.08
N THR A 4 12.71 -4.48 53.49
CA THR A 4 13.73 -3.41 53.40
C THR A 4 15.08 -3.87 52.83
N GLN A 5 15.30 -3.57 51.54
CA GLN A 5 16.59 -3.52 50.87
C GLN A 5 17.25 -2.16 51.14
N SER A 6 18.56 -2.18 51.42
CA SER A 6 19.43 -1.02 51.59
C SER A 6 20.23 -0.78 50.31
N GLU A 7 20.20 0.47 49.85
CA GLU A 7 21.08 1.05 48.83
C GLU A 7 22.52 1.16 49.33
N GLU A 8 23.50 0.99 48.43
CA GLU A 8 24.82 1.60 48.62
C GLU A 8 25.41 2.02 47.25
N THR A 9 25.79 3.29 47.22
CA THR A 9 26.36 4.13 46.16
C THR A 9 27.86 3.89 45.95
N ILE A 10 28.38 4.06 44.72
CA ILE A 10 29.83 4.14 44.44
C ILE A 10 30.12 5.29 43.47
N ASP A 11 31.10 6.13 43.85
CA ASP A 11 31.94 6.98 42.99
C ASP A 11 33.16 7.47 43.85
N PRO A 12 34.28 8.02 43.33
CA PRO A 12 35.13 7.75 42.15
C PRO A 12 36.67 7.66 42.46
N GLU A 13 37.48 7.40 41.41
CA GLU A 13 38.92 7.77 41.18
C GLU A 13 40.09 7.17 42.02
N ASP A 14 41.04 6.46 41.37
CA ASP A 14 42.36 6.98 40.85
C ASP A 14 43.34 5.78 40.53
N PRO A 15 44.59 5.93 40.03
CA PRO A 15 44.97 5.62 38.64
C PRO A 15 46.20 4.69 38.52
N SER A 16 46.41 3.99 37.40
CA SER A 16 47.78 3.61 37.02
C SER A 16 47.94 3.21 35.55
N LEU A 17 48.80 3.98 34.86
CA LEU A 17 49.73 3.60 33.79
C LEU A 17 49.21 3.55 32.33
N GLY A 18 49.66 4.54 31.54
CA GLY A 18 50.10 4.34 30.14
C GLY A 18 51.64 4.49 30.05
N PRO A 19 52.27 4.63 28.86
CA PRO A 19 51.76 4.44 27.49
C PRO A 19 52.71 3.63 26.53
N ASP A 20 52.14 3.19 25.40
CA ASP A 20 52.63 2.97 24.01
C ASP A 20 54.03 2.38 23.68
N TYR A 21 54.07 1.35 22.79
CA TYR A 21 54.42 1.50 21.34
C TYR A 21 54.53 0.16 20.56
N LEU A 22 53.78 0.09 19.44
CA LEU A 22 53.97 -0.59 18.13
C LEU A 22 54.66 -1.98 17.98
N SER A 23 53.91 -2.94 17.41
CA SER A 23 54.06 -3.43 16.01
C SER A 23 53.43 -4.83 15.82
N GLY A 24 52.75 -5.08 14.70
CA GLY A 24 52.34 -6.43 14.31
C GLY A 24 51.00 -6.52 13.57
N THR A 25 51.05 -6.35 12.25
CA THR A 25 49.99 -6.64 11.28
C THR A 25 49.36 -8.02 11.45
N THR A 26 48.02 -8.10 11.49
CA THR A 26 47.28 -9.29 11.02
C THR A 26 45.98 -8.86 10.35
N THR A 27 45.83 -9.30 9.12
CA THR A 27 44.73 -9.08 8.18
C THR A 27 43.39 -9.55 8.76
N ARG A 28 42.46 -8.62 8.99
CA ARG A 28 41.04 -8.93 9.18
C ARG A 28 40.37 -9.01 7.81
N SER A 29 39.87 -10.20 7.49
CA SER A 29 38.94 -10.44 6.39
C SER A 29 37.72 -9.53 6.54
N VAL A 30 37.55 -8.60 5.61
CA VAL A 30 36.33 -7.81 5.46
C VAL A 30 35.23 -8.75 4.98
N SER A 31 34.23 -8.97 5.83
CA SER A 31 32.95 -9.56 5.45
C SER A 31 32.30 -8.65 4.40
N PRO A 32 31.75 -9.17 3.29
CA PRO A 32 31.07 -8.34 2.31
C PRO A 32 29.86 -7.66 2.97
N SER A 33 29.75 -6.36 2.73
CA SER A 33 28.59 -5.51 3.01
C SER A 33 27.27 -6.19 2.63
N PRO A 34 26.20 -6.08 3.43
CA PRO A 34 24.93 -6.72 3.13
C PRO A 34 24.35 -6.14 1.84
N SER A 35 24.31 -6.98 0.81
CA SER A 35 23.51 -6.75 -0.39
C SER A 35 22.03 -6.71 -0.03
N GLN A 36 21.32 -5.73 -0.59
CA GLN A 36 19.87 -5.59 -0.71
C GLN A 36 19.09 -6.92 -0.55
N SER A 37 18.59 -7.21 0.65
CA SER A 37 17.51 -8.19 0.83
C SER A 37 16.20 -7.43 0.99
N ALA A 38 15.22 -7.67 0.12
CA ALA A 38 13.87 -7.11 0.27
C ALA A 38 13.31 -7.45 1.67
N ASN A 39 12.56 -6.51 2.27
CA ASN A 39 11.91 -6.71 3.58
C ASN A 39 11.05 -8.01 3.55
N PRO A 40 11.14 -8.90 4.55
CA PRO A 40 10.34 -10.12 4.58
C PRO A 40 8.82 -9.91 4.43
N ALA A 41 8.26 -8.80 4.93
CA ALA A 41 6.86 -8.43 4.69
C ALA A 41 6.55 -8.28 3.19
N ASP A 42 7.42 -7.55 2.46
CA ASP A 42 7.24 -7.30 1.03
C ASP A 42 7.37 -8.59 0.22
N GLN A 43 8.29 -9.48 0.61
CA GLN A 43 8.43 -10.79 -0.04
C GLN A 43 7.16 -11.64 0.14
N ARG A 44 6.60 -11.66 1.36
CA ARG A 44 5.34 -12.35 1.65
C ARG A 44 4.19 -11.76 0.85
N LEU A 45 4.02 -10.44 0.87
CA LEU A 45 2.96 -9.75 0.13
C LEU A 45 3.04 -10.04 -1.37
N ASN A 46 4.23 -9.97 -1.95
CA ASN A 46 4.44 -10.30 -3.36
C ASN A 46 4.14 -11.77 -3.68
N ALA A 47 4.46 -12.69 -2.77
CA ALA A 47 4.12 -14.10 -2.94
C ALA A 47 2.61 -14.35 -2.87
N ILE A 48 1.89 -13.66 -1.97
CA ILE A 48 0.43 -13.69 -1.88
C ILE A 48 -0.19 -13.18 -3.18
N LYS A 49 0.23 -12.00 -3.65
CA LYS A 49 -0.26 -11.41 -4.91
C LYS A 49 0.05 -12.22 -6.17
N ALA A 50 1.01 -13.15 -6.10
CA ALA A 50 1.32 -14.04 -7.21
C ALA A 50 0.38 -15.24 -7.31
N GLN A 51 -0.40 -15.55 -6.25
CA GLN A 51 -1.45 -16.57 -6.30
C GLN A 51 -2.65 -16.07 -7.10
N ASN A 52 -3.35 -16.98 -7.77
CA ASN A 52 -4.57 -16.65 -8.51
C ASN A 52 -5.66 -17.66 -8.16
N TYR A 53 -6.73 -17.18 -7.52
CA TYR A 53 -7.81 -18.03 -7.00
C TYR A 53 -8.44 -18.92 -8.07
N ASP A 54 -8.85 -18.35 -9.21
CA ASP A 54 -9.55 -19.09 -10.25
C ASP A 54 -8.68 -20.21 -10.84
N ILE A 55 -7.38 -19.95 -11.08
CA ILE A 55 -6.45 -20.98 -11.57
C ILE A 55 -6.31 -22.11 -10.54
N ILE A 56 -6.10 -21.77 -9.26
CA ILE A 56 -5.92 -22.75 -8.19
C ILE A 56 -7.18 -23.61 -8.04
N ARG A 57 -8.37 -22.98 -8.00
CA ARG A 57 -9.66 -23.67 -7.90
C ARG A 57 -9.86 -24.62 -9.07
N ASP A 58 -9.67 -24.14 -10.30
CA ASP A 58 -9.90 -24.93 -11.52
C ASP A 58 -8.94 -26.12 -11.61
N GLU A 59 -7.67 -25.95 -11.23
CA GLU A 59 -6.70 -27.06 -11.16
C GLU A 59 -7.11 -28.10 -10.12
N CYS A 60 -7.51 -27.68 -8.92
CA CYS A 60 -7.93 -28.60 -7.85
C CYS A 60 -9.21 -29.36 -8.20
N CYS A 61 -10.18 -28.69 -8.85
CA CYS A 61 -11.39 -29.33 -9.35
C CYS A 61 -11.08 -30.33 -10.46
N HIS A 62 -10.13 -30.01 -11.36
CA HIS A 62 -9.75 -30.92 -12.44
C HIS A 62 -9.01 -32.17 -11.94
N GLU A 63 -8.17 -32.02 -10.93
CA GLU A 63 -7.36 -33.08 -10.34
C GLU A 63 -8.08 -33.87 -9.24
N ASP A 64 -9.34 -33.53 -8.94
CA ASP A 64 -10.17 -34.12 -7.87
C ASP A 64 -9.43 -34.16 -6.51
N ARG A 65 -8.83 -33.03 -6.15
CA ARG A 65 -8.11 -32.86 -4.88
C ARG A 65 -8.50 -31.57 -4.19
N GLU A 66 -8.27 -31.47 -2.90
CA GLU A 66 -8.32 -30.21 -2.19
C GLU A 66 -6.97 -29.48 -2.24
N TRP A 67 -7.01 -28.15 -2.27
CA TRP A 67 -5.82 -27.32 -2.22
C TRP A 67 -5.20 -27.35 -0.82
N VAL A 68 -3.87 -27.23 -0.79
CA VAL A 68 -3.08 -27.05 0.43
C VAL A 68 -2.18 -25.86 0.17
N ASP A 69 -2.25 -24.85 1.03
CA ASP A 69 -1.61 -23.56 0.85
C ASP A 69 -0.11 -23.65 1.14
N PRO A 70 0.75 -23.45 0.12
CA PRO A 70 2.20 -23.51 0.33
C PRO A 70 2.74 -22.29 1.08
N LEU A 71 2.00 -21.19 1.15
CA LEU A 71 2.44 -19.95 1.81
C LEU A 71 2.01 -19.86 3.27
N PHE A 72 1.06 -20.67 3.70
CA PHE A 72 0.53 -20.71 5.07
C PHE A 72 0.26 -22.16 5.49
N PRO A 73 1.32 -22.96 5.74
CA PRO A 73 1.20 -24.39 5.96
C PRO A 73 0.42 -24.71 7.23
N ALA A 74 -0.28 -25.85 7.23
CA ALA A 74 -1.00 -26.38 8.39
C ALA A 74 -0.05 -26.96 9.45
N ASP A 75 0.81 -26.11 10.03
CA ASP A 75 1.76 -26.45 11.09
C ASP A 75 1.89 -25.33 12.13
N SER A 76 2.71 -25.58 13.16
CA SER A 76 2.83 -24.69 14.33
C SER A 76 3.29 -23.28 14.02
N ARG A 77 4.02 -23.07 12.93
CA ARG A 77 4.56 -21.76 12.56
C ARG A 77 3.49 -20.81 12.05
N SER A 78 2.38 -21.35 11.55
CA SER A 78 1.21 -20.57 11.14
C SER A 78 0.37 -20.13 12.32
N VAL A 79 0.50 -20.80 13.48
CA VAL A 79 -0.20 -20.44 14.72
C VAL A 79 0.66 -19.50 15.57
N TYR A 80 1.86 -19.95 15.96
CA TYR A 80 2.77 -19.25 16.87
C TYR A 80 4.13 -18.98 16.20
N LEU A 81 4.69 -17.80 16.44
CA LEU A 81 5.96 -17.34 15.87
C LEU A 81 7.15 -18.18 16.34
N ASP A 82 7.11 -18.69 17.58
CA ASP A 82 8.16 -19.56 18.12
C ASP A 82 7.96 -21.05 17.82
N GLY A 83 6.81 -21.41 17.24
CA GLY A 83 6.42 -22.77 16.88
C GLY A 83 6.23 -23.72 18.07
N SER A 84 6.20 -23.20 19.31
CA SER A 84 6.07 -24.00 20.53
C SER A 84 4.61 -24.10 20.99
N TYR A 85 4.16 -25.31 21.30
CA TYR A 85 2.81 -25.58 21.74
C TYR A 85 2.72 -25.92 23.23
N ARG A 86 1.59 -25.56 23.85
CA ARG A 86 1.18 -26.12 25.16
C ARG A 86 0.38 -27.42 25.02
N PHE A 87 -0.18 -27.70 23.84
CA PHE A 87 -1.06 -28.84 23.52
C PHE A 87 -1.02 -29.19 22.02
N GLU A 88 -1.41 -30.41 21.65
CA GLU A 88 -1.35 -30.89 20.26
C GLU A 88 -2.50 -30.29 19.42
N ILE A 89 -2.17 -29.46 18.42
CA ILE A 89 -3.13 -28.88 17.47
C ILE A 89 -3.28 -29.82 16.27
N GLU A 90 -4.52 -30.15 15.94
CA GLU A 90 -4.89 -30.89 14.73
C GLU A 90 -5.50 -29.93 13.71
N TRP A 91 -5.05 -29.96 12.47
CA TRP A 91 -5.60 -29.14 11.39
C TRP A 91 -6.64 -29.94 10.61
N LEU A 92 -7.89 -29.51 10.64
CA LEU A 92 -9.03 -30.23 10.07
C LEU A 92 -9.80 -29.33 9.10
N ARG A 93 -10.36 -29.90 8.05
CA ARG A 93 -11.29 -29.21 7.15
C ARG A 93 -12.71 -29.16 7.74
N PRO A 94 -13.56 -28.20 7.34
CA PRO A 94 -14.93 -28.08 7.82
C PRO A 94 -15.77 -29.36 7.72
N GLN A 95 -15.58 -30.16 6.67
CA GLN A 95 -16.24 -31.45 6.50
C GLN A 95 -15.86 -32.44 7.61
N GLU A 96 -14.57 -32.53 7.95
CA GLU A 96 -14.05 -33.40 9.00
C GLU A 96 -14.52 -32.92 10.39
N ILE A 97 -14.55 -31.60 10.60
CA ILE A 97 -15.04 -30.99 11.84
C ILE A 97 -16.53 -31.29 12.05
N CYS A 98 -17.36 -31.13 11.01
CA CYS A 98 -18.79 -31.44 11.06
C CYS A 98 -19.03 -32.93 11.34
N GLU A 99 -18.34 -33.82 10.61
CA GLU A 99 -18.46 -35.27 10.79
C GLU A 99 -18.15 -35.69 12.24
N ARG A 100 -17.05 -35.18 12.81
CA ARG A 100 -16.64 -35.50 14.19
C ARG A 100 -17.58 -34.94 15.25
N ASN A 101 -18.28 -33.85 14.96
CA ASN A 101 -19.24 -33.23 15.86
C ASN A 101 -20.69 -33.70 15.64
N GLY A 102 -20.93 -34.61 14.69
CA GLY A 102 -22.26 -35.14 14.40
C GLY A 102 -23.20 -34.14 13.71
N VAL A 103 -22.63 -33.22 12.93
CA VAL A 103 -23.32 -32.19 12.14
C VAL A 103 -23.30 -32.61 10.66
N ASP A 104 -24.40 -32.38 9.93
CA ASP A 104 -24.58 -32.92 8.57
C ASP A 104 -23.55 -32.40 7.55
N LEU A 105 -23.61 -31.12 7.19
CA LEU A 105 -22.77 -30.54 6.14
C LEU A 105 -22.30 -29.13 6.52
N PRO A 106 -21.02 -28.80 6.28
CA PRO A 106 -20.52 -27.45 6.50
C PRO A 106 -21.15 -26.48 5.52
N ARG A 107 -21.28 -25.23 5.96
CA ARG A 107 -21.79 -24.09 5.20
C ARG A 107 -20.87 -22.91 5.39
N PHE A 108 -20.66 -22.15 4.31
CA PHE A 108 -19.93 -20.90 4.40
C PHE A 108 -20.77 -19.89 5.18
N PHE A 109 -22.02 -19.67 4.76
CA PHE A 109 -23.07 -18.97 5.50
C PHE A 109 -24.27 -19.88 5.78
N THR A 110 -24.84 -19.81 6.98
CA THR A 110 -26.07 -20.54 7.34
C THR A 110 -27.33 -19.79 6.96
N ASN A 111 -27.38 -18.49 7.25
CA ASN A 111 -28.52 -17.60 6.94
C ASN A 111 -28.06 -16.25 6.37
N GLY A 112 -27.02 -16.30 5.55
CA GLY A 112 -26.25 -15.12 5.16
C GLY A 112 -25.31 -14.66 6.28
N PRO A 113 -24.41 -13.72 5.97
CA PRO A 113 -23.48 -13.15 6.94
C PRO A 113 -24.23 -12.40 8.04
N SER A 114 -23.96 -12.73 9.29
CA SER A 114 -24.45 -11.97 10.43
C SER A 114 -23.32 -11.62 11.38
N ARG A 115 -23.45 -10.47 12.04
CA ARG A 115 -22.54 -10.12 13.13
C ARG A 115 -22.55 -11.14 14.27
N PHE A 116 -23.64 -11.90 14.43
CA PHE A 116 -23.78 -12.93 15.47
C PHE A 116 -23.05 -14.25 15.16
N ASP A 117 -22.45 -14.38 13.97
CA ASP A 117 -21.72 -15.59 13.55
C ASP A 117 -20.25 -15.61 14.01
N LEU A 118 -19.87 -14.62 14.82
CA LEU A 118 -18.48 -14.33 15.17
C LEU A 118 -18.32 -14.35 16.69
N ASP A 119 -17.77 -15.46 17.18
CA ASP A 119 -17.34 -15.64 18.56
C ASP A 119 -15.82 -15.77 18.64
N GLN A 120 -15.23 -15.13 19.65
CA GLN A 120 -13.79 -15.09 19.85
C GLN A 120 -13.25 -16.44 20.33
N GLY A 121 -12.16 -16.90 19.71
CA GLY A 121 -11.39 -18.06 20.17
C GLY A 121 -10.39 -17.73 21.29
N GLU A 122 -9.30 -18.49 21.36
CA GLU A 122 -8.25 -18.31 22.38
C GLU A 122 -7.31 -17.13 22.11
N LEU A 123 -7.40 -16.53 20.91
CA LEU A 123 -6.54 -15.44 20.48
C LEU A 123 -7.04 -14.08 20.97
N GLY A 124 -6.12 -13.18 21.32
CA GLY A 124 -6.44 -11.80 21.76
C GLY A 124 -6.66 -10.84 20.59
N ASP A 125 -7.54 -11.17 19.66
CA ASP A 125 -7.78 -10.46 18.39
C ASP A 125 -9.19 -9.83 18.28
N CYS A 126 -9.86 -9.61 19.42
CA CYS A 126 -11.18 -8.96 19.49
C CYS A 126 -11.34 -7.69 18.63
N TRP A 127 -10.25 -6.92 18.44
CA TRP A 127 -10.19 -5.74 17.59
C TRP A 127 -10.57 -6.04 16.12
N LEU A 128 -10.17 -7.21 15.62
CA LEU A 128 -10.52 -7.72 14.31
C LEU A 128 -11.99 -8.15 14.26
N LEU A 129 -12.45 -8.94 15.24
CA LEU A 129 -13.83 -9.41 15.29
C LEU A 129 -14.82 -8.25 15.40
N ALA A 130 -14.52 -7.21 16.17
CA ALA A 130 -15.36 -6.03 16.29
C ALA A 130 -15.53 -5.31 14.92
N ALA A 131 -14.47 -5.26 14.11
CA ALA A 131 -14.51 -4.67 12.78
C ALA A 131 -15.28 -5.56 11.79
N ILE A 132 -15.06 -6.89 11.82
CA ILE A 132 -15.81 -7.83 10.96
C ILE A 132 -17.31 -7.82 11.32
N ALA A 133 -17.64 -7.76 12.61
CA ALA A 133 -19.02 -7.62 13.07
C ALA A 133 -19.67 -6.31 12.60
N ALA A 134 -18.89 -5.21 12.52
CA ALA A 134 -19.38 -3.95 11.93
C ALA A 134 -19.66 -4.08 10.42
N LEU A 135 -18.87 -4.90 9.73
CA LEU A 135 -18.95 -5.15 8.29
C LEU A 135 -20.09 -6.10 7.91
N ALA A 136 -20.39 -7.10 8.73
CA ALA A 136 -21.27 -8.23 8.39
C ALA A 136 -22.65 -7.81 7.89
N ASP A 137 -23.24 -6.74 8.45
CA ASP A 137 -24.56 -6.23 8.05
C ASP A 137 -24.51 -5.21 6.90
N ARG A 138 -23.38 -5.10 6.18
CA ARG A 138 -23.17 -4.16 5.07
C ARG A 138 -22.75 -4.93 3.81
N PRO A 139 -23.72 -5.53 3.07
CA PRO A 139 -23.44 -6.41 1.95
C PRO A 139 -22.49 -5.81 0.91
N GLU A 140 -22.59 -4.51 0.63
CA GLU A 140 -21.76 -3.84 -0.37
C GLU A 140 -20.28 -3.70 0.06
N LEU A 141 -20.03 -3.61 1.37
CA LEU A 141 -18.66 -3.61 1.90
C LEU A 141 -18.16 -5.04 2.07
N LEU A 142 -19.05 -5.96 2.48
CA LEU A 142 -18.71 -7.37 2.57
C LEU A 142 -18.34 -7.95 1.20
N ALA A 143 -18.98 -7.51 0.12
CA ALA A 143 -18.63 -7.88 -1.25
C ALA A 143 -17.19 -7.53 -1.62
N ARG A 144 -16.63 -6.46 -1.03
CA ARG A 144 -15.22 -6.11 -1.22
C ARG A 144 -14.28 -7.06 -0.51
N VAL A 145 -14.66 -7.57 0.67
CA VAL A 145 -13.84 -8.48 1.47
C VAL A 145 -14.02 -9.94 1.06
N ILE A 146 -15.23 -10.33 0.68
CA ILE A 146 -15.63 -11.67 0.24
C ILE A 146 -16.25 -11.51 -1.15
N PRO A 147 -15.45 -11.52 -2.23
CA PRO A 147 -15.96 -11.33 -3.59
C PRO A 147 -17.07 -12.31 -3.97
N ASP A 148 -16.99 -13.54 -3.45
CA ASP A 148 -17.94 -14.62 -3.75
C ASP A 148 -19.16 -14.66 -2.80
N HIS A 149 -19.40 -13.62 -1.98
CA HIS A 149 -20.42 -13.65 -0.93
C HIS A 149 -21.83 -14.01 -1.41
N GLU A 150 -22.28 -13.52 -2.58
CA GLU A 150 -23.61 -13.86 -3.14
C GLU A 150 -23.70 -15.36 -3.43
N PHE A 151 -22.70 -15.90 -4.13
CA PHE A 151 -22.63 -17.32 -4.47
C PHE A 151 -22.57 -18.19 -3.21
N LEU A 152 -21.78 -17.79 -2.21
CA LEU A 152 -21.62 -18.49 -0.93
C LEU A 152 -22.82 -18.32 0.01
N THR A 153 -23.73 -17.38 -0.26
CA THR A 153 -25.01 -17.25 0.45
C THR A 153 -26.03 -18.23 -0.11
N GLU A 154 -26.03 -18.45 -1.42
CA GLU A 154 -26.95 -19.38 -2.09
C GLU A 154 -26.49 -20.84 -2.03
N ASN A 155 -25.19 -21.08 -1.87
CA ASN A 155 -24.57 -22.41 -1.88
C ASN A 155 -23.76 -22.65 -0.61
N SER A 156 -23.63 -23.90 -0.18
CA SER A 156 -22.83 -24.23 1.01
C SER A 156 -21.36 -23.81 0.90
N GLY A 157 -20.81 -23.73 -0.32
CA GLY A 157 -19.40 -23.44 -0.59
C GLY A 157 -18.48 -24.66 -0.44
N PHE A 158 -19.00 -25.79 0.03
CA PHE A 158 -18.22 -27.00 0.36
C PHE A 158 -18.57 -28.22 -0.51
N GLU A 159 -19.46 -28.05 -1.49
CA GLU A 159 -19.91 -29.09 -2.40
C GLU A 159 -19.04 -29.16 -3.67
N ARG A 160 -18.57 -30.36 -4.01
CA ARG A 160 -17.75 -30.61 -5.22
C ARG A 160 -18.47 -30.21 -6.50
N ASP A 161 -19.77 -30.49 -6.60
CA ASP A 161 -20.60 -30.15 -7.77
C ASP A 161 -20.72 -28.63 -7.98
N SER A 162 -20.50 -27.85 -6.92
CA SER A 162 -20.51 -26.39 -6.92
C SER A 162 -19.11 -25.78 -7.10
N GLY A 163 -18.11 -26.59 -7.45
CA GLY A 163 -16.74 -26.13 -7.71
C GLY A 163 -15.84 -26.06 -6.47
N TYR A 164 -16.16 -26.80 -5.40
CA TYR A 164 -15.29 -26.89 -4.23
C TYR A 164 -13.96 -27.58 -4.55
N GLY A 165 -12.87 -26.83 -4.34
CA GLY A 165 -11.49 -27.30 -4.47
C GLY A 165 -10.65 -27.13 -3.20
N GLY A 166 -11.28 -26.91 -2.04
CA GLY A 166 -10.58 -26.65 -0.76
C GLY A 166 -9.78 -25.35 -0.75
N VAL A 167 -10.21 -24.33 -1.51
CA VAL A 167 -9.61 -23.00 -1.58
C VAL A 167 -10.70 -21.93 -1.52
N PHE A 168 -10.45 -20.86 -0.78
CA PHE A 168 -11.30 -19.68 -0.65
C PHE A 168 -10.47 -18.41 -0.88
N ARG A 169 -11.11 -17.31 -1.26
CA ARG A 169 -10.46 -16.00 -1.42
C ARG A 169 -11.13 -14.93 -0.56
N PHE A 170 -10.29 -14.03 -0.07
CA PHE A 170 -10.68 -12.83 0.66
C PHE A 170 -9.86 -11.66 0.14
N CYS A 171 -10.37 -10.45 0.24
CA CYS A 171 -9.68 -9.24 -0.18
C CYS A 171 -9.57 -8.27 1.00
N PHE A 172 -8.38 -7.74 1.21
CA PHE A 172 -8.13 -6.75 2.27
C PHE A 172 -7.43 -5.52 1.69
N TYR A 173 -7.81 -4.34 2.15
CA TYR A 173 -7.10 -3.12 1.83
C TYR A 173 -5.82 -3.06 2.65
N HIS A 174 -4.69 -3.33 2.03
CA HIS A 174 -3.41 -3.40 2.71
C HIS A 174 -2.46 -2.34 2.15
N PHE A 175 -2.12 -1.35 2.98
CA PHE A 175 -1.12 -0.34 2.69
C PHE A 175 -1.35 0.42 1.36
N GLY A 176 -2.60 0.82 1.11
CA GLY A 176 -2.99 1.69 -0.01
C GLY A 176 -3.57 0.97 -1.23
N GLU A 177 -3.71 -0.36 -1.18
CA GLU A 177 -4.23 -1.17 -2.29
C GLU A 177 -5.04 -2.37 -1.79
N TRP A 178 -6.00 -2.83 -2.60
CA TRP A 178 -6.74 -4.07 -2.32
C TRP A 178 -5.92 -5.29 -2.71
N VAL A 179 -5.82 -6.26 -1.81
CA VAL A 179 -5.00 -7.47 -1.97
C VAL A 179 -5.87 -8.71 -1.82
N GLU A 180 -5.96 -9.51 -2.89
CA GLU A 180 -6.59 -10.83 -2.88
C GLU A 180 -5.68 -11.84 -2.15
N VAL A 181 -6.24 -12.55 -1.18
CA VAL A 181 -5.59 -13.57 -0.36
C VAL A 181 -6.35 -14.88 -0.52
N CYS A 182 -5.69 -15.87 -1.11
CA CYS A 182 -6.21 -17.24 -1.18
C CYS A 182 -5.84 -18.00 0.09
N VAL A 183 -6.74 -18.82 0.65
CA VAL A 183 -6.45 -19.75 1.75
C VAL A 183 -7.10 -21.11 1.49
N ASP A 184 -6.44 -22.19 1.90
CA ASP A 184 -7.13 -23.47 2.04
C ASP A 184 -8.05 -23.44 3.27
N ASP A 185 -8.91 -24.44 3.44
CA ASP A 185 -9.84 -24.53 4.58
C ASP A 185 -9.38 -25.45 5.71
N LEU A 186 -8.07 -25.78 5.81
CA LEU A 186 -7.55 -26.44 7.00
C LEU A 186 -7.57 -25.45 8.18
N LEU A 187 -8.30 -25.75 9.25
CA LEU A 187 -8.45 -24.89 10.42
C LEU A 187 -7.81 -25.53 11.66
N PRO A 188 -7.14 -24.74 12.53
CA PRO A 188 -6.52 -25.26 13.74
C PRO A 188 -7.59 -25.66 14.77
N THR A 189 -7.52 -26.89 15.25
CA THR A 189 -8.47 -27.46 16.21
C THR A 189 -7.78 -28.09 17.42
N TYR A 190 -8.51 -28.15 18.52
CA TYR A 190 -8.16 -28.91 19.73
C TYR A 190 -9.41 -29.62 20.23
N GLU A 191 -9.29 -30.93 20.50
CA GLU A 191 -10.44 -31.78 20.89
C GLU A 191 -11.66 -31.62 19.95
N ASN A 192 -11.42 -31.55 18.63
CA ASN A 192 -12.42 -31.37 17.56
C ASN A 192 -13.18 -30.03 17.59
N ARG A 193 -12.68 -29.03 18.31
CA ARG A 193 -13.22 -27.66 18.32
C ARG A 193 -12.24 -26.68 17.70
N LEU A 194 -12.76 -25.69 16.99
CA LEU A 194 -11.96 -24.58 16.47
C LEU A 194 -11.28 -23.84 17.63
N LEU A 195 -9.98 -23.58 17.49
CA LEU A 195 -9.20 -22.83 18.48
C LEU A 195 -9.39 -21.32 18.36
N MET A 196 -9.66 -20.86 17.15
CA MET A 196 -9.74 -19.44 16.79
C MET A 196 -11.20 -19.02 16.62
N VAL A 197 -11.49 -18.04 15.77
CA VAL A 197 -12.87 -17.57 15.52
C VAL A 197 -13.77 -18.74 15.09
N HIS A 198 -14.98 -18.77 15.64
CA HIS A 198 -16.01 -19.74 15.31
C HIS A 198 -17.40 -19.12 15.44
N SER A 199 -18.41 -19.79 14.88
CA SER A 199 -19.81 -19.41 15.03
C SER A 199 -20.46 -20.25 16.12
N ALA A 200 -21.50 -19.71 16.76
CA ALA A 200 -22.41 -20.49 17.60
C ALA A 200 -23.11 -21.62 16.80
N SER A 201 -23.24 -21.45 15.48
CA SER A 201 -23.70 -22.47 14.55
C SER A 201 -22.53 -23.39 14.18
N PRO A 202 -22.50 -24.66 14.61
CA PRO A 202 -21.35 -25.55 14.41
C PRO A 202 -21.09 -25.93 12.95
N GLU A 203 -22.05 -25.68 12.04
CA GLU A 203 -21.92 -25.86 10.60
C GLU A 203 -21.36 -24.63 9.85
N GLU A 204 -21.08 -23.49 10.51
CA GLU A 204 -20.73 -22.22 9.84
C GLU A 204 -19.24 -21.84 9.97
N PHE A 205 -18.59 -21.49 8.85
CA PHE A 205 -17.12 -21.37 8.80
C PHE A 205 -16.55 -20.08 8.20
N TRP A 206 -17.38 -19.14 7.71
CA TRP A 206 -16.86 -17.94 7.04
C TRP A 206 -15.95 -17.08 7.93
N GLY A 207 -16.30 -16.90 9.20
CA GLY A 207 -15.51 -16.11 10.17
C GLY A 207 -14.12 -16.70 10.40
N ALA A 208 -14.05 -18.03 10.58
CA ALA A 208 -12.80 -18.76 10.76
C ALA A 208 -11.88 -18.67 9.52
N LEU A 209 -12.45 -18.77 8.32
CA LEU A 209 -11.70 -18.67 7.07
C LEU A 209 -11.22 -17.24 6.79
N LEU A 210 -12.02 -16.23 7.11
CA LEU A 210 -11.65 -14.82 6.99
C LEU A 210 -10.50 -14.48 7.94
N GLU A 211 -10.61 -14.88 9.21
CA GLU A 211 -9.53 -14.71 10.20
C GLU A 211 -8.25 -15.38 9.72
N LYS A 212 -8.32 -16.61 9.20
CA LYS A 212 -7.17 -17.31 8.61
C LYS A 212 -6.52 -16.52 7.47
N ALA A 213 -7.31 -15.98 6.55
CA ALA A 213 -6.78 -15.19 5.44
C ALA A 213 -6.09 -13.92 5.93
N TYR A 214 -6.64 -13.28 6.96
CA TYR A 214 -6.03 -12.14 7.59
C TYR A 214 -4.74 -12.53 8.34
N ALA A 215 -4.73 -13.64 9.08
CA ALA A 215 -3.54 -14.19 9.74
C ALA A 215 -2.43 -14.50 8.74
N LYS A 216 -2.75 -15.05 7.56
CA LYS A 216 -1.81 -15.28 6.46
C LYS A 216 -1.17 -13.99 5.96
N LEU A 217 -1.94 -12.90 5.81
CA LEU A 217 -1.42 -11.59 5.39
C LEU A 217 -0.32 -11.09 6.37
N PHE A 218 -0.55 -11.26 7.68
CA PHE A 218 0.40 -10.85 8.73
C PHE A 218 1.42 -11.94 9.12
N GLY A 219 1.28 -13.16 8.60
CA GLY A 219 2.24 -14.25 8.63
C GLY A 219 1.98 -15.35 9.65
N SER A 220 1.11 -15.15 10.64
CA SER A 220 0.68 -16.17 11.62
C SER A 220 -0.56 -15.67 12.38
N TYR A 221 -1.31 -16.57 13.05
CA TYR A 221 -2.39 -16.18 13.96
C TYR A 221 -1.86 -15.33 15.13
N GLU A 222 -0.74 -15.70 15.75
CA GLU A 222 -0.15 -14.93 16.85
C GLU A 222 0.18 -13.48 16.45
N ALA A 223 0.47 -13.21 15.19
CA ALA A 223 0.70 -11.84 14.69
C ALA A 223 -0.54 -10.94 14.79
N LEU A 224 -1.74 -11.49 14.95
CA LEU A 224 -2.99 -10.76 15.15
C LEU A 224 -3.27 -10.44 16.63
N LYS A 225 -2.48 -11.00 17.57
CA LYS A 225 -2.66 -10.72 19.00
C LYS A 225 -2.33 -9.26 19.30
N GLY A 226 -3.32 -8.55 19.83
CA GLY A 226 -3.18 -7.14 20.24
C GLY A 226 -3.12 -6.19 19.05
N GLY A 227 -4.25 -5.54 18.78
CA GLY A 227 -4.38 -4.52 17.73
C GLY A 227 -5.42 -3.47 18.07
N VAL A 228 -5.66 -2.58 17.11
CA VAL A 228 -6.57 -1.43 17.25
C VAL A 228 -7.66 -1.55 16.21
N CYS A 229 -8.92 -1.33 16.59
CA CYS A 229 -10.06 -1.53 15.70
C CYS A 229 -9.96 -0.68 14.43
N SER A 230 -9.43 0.54 14.54
CA SER A 230 -9.16 1.41 13.39
C SER A 230 -8.36 0.71 12.29
N ASP A 231 -7.36 -0.11 12.64
CA ASP A 231 -6.56 -0.86 11.66
C ASP A 231 -7.40 -1.88 10.89
N SER A 232 -8.20 -2.69 11.58
CA SER A 232 -9.09 -3.64 10.91
C SER A 232 -10.18 -2.93 10.11
N LEU A 233 -10.77 -1.87 10.63
CA LEU A 233 -11.78 -1.10 9.89
C LEU A 233 -11.22 -0.57 8.57
N MET A 234 -9.98 -0.05 8.57
CA MET A 234 -9.31 0.35 7.33
C MET A 234 -9.04 -0.84 6.41
N ASP A 235 -8.55 -1.95 6.94
CA ASP A 235 -8.21 -3.13 6.13
C ASP A 235 -9.45 -3.81 5.52
N MET A 236 -10.61 -3.69 6.16
CA MET A 236 -11.87 -4.24 5.65
C MET A 236 -12.60 -3.30 4.68
N THR A 237 -12.22 -2.03 4.61
CA THR A 237 -13.02 -1.03 3.87
C THR A 237 -12.22 -0.12 2.94
N GLY A 238 -10.91 0.01 3.07
CA GLY A 238 -10.16 1.10 2.43
C GLY A 238 -10.53 2.51 2.91
N GLY A 239 -11.40 2.60 3.94
CA GLY A 239 -11.84 3.86 4.54
C GLY A 239 -10.74 4.57 5.31
N ILE A 240 -11.05 5.75 5.85
CA ILE A 240 -10.16 6.51 6.74
C ILE A 240 -10.72 6.48 8.16
N CYS A 241 -9.90 6.11 9.13
CA CYS A 241 -10.30 6.08 10.54
C CYS A 241 -9.87 7.34 11.29
N GLU A 242 -10.76 7.82 12.16
CA GLU A 242 -10.46 8.77 13.23
C GLU A 242 -10.74 8.15 14.59
N THR A 243 -9.77 8.26 15.50
CA THR A 243 -9.90 7.78 16.89
C THR A 243 -10.21 8.93 17.83
N PHE A 244 -11.34 8.84 18.53
CA PHE A 244 -11.79 9.83 19.51
C PHE A 244 -11.50 9.35 20.93
N PRO A 245 -10.61 10.00 21.69
CA PRO A 245 -10.33 9.61 23.08
C PRO A 245 -11.47 10.09 24.00
N LEU A 246 -12.37 9.18 24.36
CA LEU A 246 -13.63 9.51 25.02
C LEU A 246 -13.43 10.10 26.42
N LYS A 247 -12.72 9.38 27.30
CA LYS A 247 -12.45 9.82 28.68
C LYS A 247 -11.54 11.05 28.77
N ARG A 248 -10.70 11.29 27.75
CA ARG A 248 -9.72 12.38 27.75
C ARG A 248 -10.21 13.64 27.03
N GLY A 249 -11.36 13.59 26.35
CA GLY A 249 -11.97 14.78 25.76
C GLY A 249 -12.89 14.51 24.59
N ALA A 250 -13.97 13.75 24.77
CA ALA A 250 -15.01 13.65 23.75
C ALA A 250 -15.62 15.03 23.39
N PRO A 251 -15.97 15.28 22.12
CA PRO A 251 -16.72 16.47 21.70
C PRO A 251 -18.02 16.67 22.51
N ARG A 252 -18.42 17.92 22.78
CA ARG A 252 -19.63 18.22 23.57
C ARG A 252 -20.92 17.62 22.97
N ASN A 253 -21.00 17.54 21.64
CA ASN A 253 -22.16 17.02 20.91
C ASN A 253 -21.85 15.66 20.27
N PHE A 254 -21.13 14.78 20.99
CA PHE A 254 -20.64 13.53 20.42
C PHE A 254 -21.78 12.60 19.95
N GLY A 255 -22.93 12.58 20.63
CA GLY A 255 -24.10 11.81 20.19
C GLY A 255 -24.57 12.19 18.78
N SER A 256 -24.70 13.50 18.50
CA SER A 256 -25.05 13.99 17.17
C SER A 256 -23.97 13.68 16.13
N HIS A 257 -22.70 13.72 16.52
CA HIS A 257 -21.58 13.37 15.63
C HIS A 257 -21.60 11.88 15.26
N LEU A 258 -21.80 11.00 16.24
CA LEU A 258 -21.96 9.56 16.01
C LEU A 258 -23.15 9.28 15.10
N ASN A 259 -24.30 9.92 15.36
CA ASN A 259 -25.50 9.72 14.54
C ASN A 259 -25.25 10.14 13.07
N GLN A 260 -24.62 11.29 12.84
CA GLN A 260 -24.25 11.73 11.49
C GLN A 260 -23.27 10.78 10.80
N ALA A 261 -22.32 10.21 11.55
CA ALA A 261 -21.38 9.24 11.00
C ALA A 261 -22.11 7.95 10.56
N VAL A 262 -22.97 7.40 11.42
CA VAL A 262 -23.79 6.21 11.12
C VAL A 262 -24.73 6.47 9.93
N GLU A 263 -25.43 7.61 9.90
CA GLU A 263 -26.30 8.00 8.77
C GLU A 263 -25.54 8.10 7.44
N ARG A 264 -24.25 8.45 7.47
CA ARG A 264 -23.38 8.50 6.29
C ARG A 264 -22.79 7.13 5.91
N GLY A 265 -23.07 6.09 6.69
CA GLY A 265 -22.62 4.72 6.49
C GLY A 265 -21.25 4.41 7.10
N ALA A 266 -20.75 5.23 8.03
CA ALA A 266 -19.50 4.97 8.73
C ALA A 266 -19.59 3.70 9.60
N LEU A 267 -18.49 2.97 9.70
CA LEU A 267 -18.35 1.84 10.63
C LEU A 267 -17.70 2.33 11.91
N ILE A 268 -18.18 1.86 13.07
CA ILE A 268 -17.73 2.39 14.36
C ILE A 268 -17.39 1.24 15.31
N CYS A 269 -16.21 1.34 15.92
CA CYS A 269 -15.76 0.45 16.98
C CYS A 269 -15.35 1.28 18.21
N THR A 270 -15.27 0.63 19.37
CA THR A 270 -14.91 1.28 20.65
C THR A 270 -14.27 0.26 21.57
N GLY A 271 -13.41 0.71 22.48
CA GLY A 271 -12.69 -0.20 23.38
C GLY A 271 -12.63 0.30 24.82
N ILE A 272 -12.46 -0.66 25.74
CA ILE A 272 -11.99 -0.37 27.09
C ILE A 272 -10.56 -0.90 27.19
N TRP A 273 -9.60 -0.02 27.44
CA TRP A 273 -8.20 -0.39 27.45
C TRP A 273 -7.87 -1.21 28.70
N GLY A 274 -7.05 -2.23 28.52
CA GLY A 274 -6.56 -3.13 29.57
C GLY A 274 -5.28 -3.81 29.11
N ASP A 275 -4.68 -4.60 29.99
CA ASP A 275 -3.58 -5.46 29.57
C ASP A 275 -4.13 -6.57 28.65
N ALA A 276 -3.41 -6.93 27.59
CA ALA A 276 -3.88 -7.86 26.56
C ALA A 276 -4.26 -9.28 27.05
N ASN A 277 -4.03 -9.59 28.33
CA ASN A 277 -4.42 -10.85 28.98
C ASN A 277 -5.45 -10.65 30.11
N SER A 278 -5.99 -9.44 30.29
CA SER A 278 -6.84 -9.07 31.42
C SER A 278 -8.29 -8.89 31.01
N ASN A 279 -8.85 -9.79 30.18
CA ASN A 279 -10.28 -9.87 29.82
C ASN A 279 -11.16 -10.04 31.07
N MET A 280 -11.20 -8.99 31.90
CA MET A 280 -11.73 -9.00 33.24
C MET A 280 -13.10 -8.38 33.17
N LEU A 281 -14.10 -9.15 33.59
CA LEU A 281 -15.45 -8.67 33.72
C LEU A 281 -15.55 -7.60 34.80
N LEU A 282 -15.95 -6.40 34.41
CA LEU A 282 -16.19 -5.27 35.30
C LEU A 282 -17.57 -5.39 35.98
N PRO A 283 -17.78 -4.75 37.14
CA PRO A 283 -19.05 -4.79 37.85
C PRO A 283 -20.25 -4.24 37.06
N ASN A 284 -20.00 -3.38 36.07
CA ASN A 284 -21.00 -2.84 35.17
C ASN A 284 -21.38 -3.79 34.01
N GLY A 285 -20.74 -4.97 33.93
CA GLY A 285 -21.00 -6.00 32.93
C GLY A 285 -20.12 -5.94 31.68
N LEU A 286 -19.26 -4.92 31.54
CA LEU A 286 -18.34 -4.79 30.40
C LEU A 286 -16.99 -5.45 30.69
N VAL A 287 -16.20 -5.68 29.66
CA VAL A 287 -14.91 -6.39 29.71
C VAL A 287 -13.78 -5.38 29.53
N LEU A 288 -12.80 -5.44 30.44
CA LEU A 288 -11.56 -4.67 30.34
C LEU A 288 -10.62 -5.31 29.30
N GLY A 289 -9.93 -4.50 28.49
CA GLY A 289 -9.00 -5.00 27.47
C GLY A 289 -9.69 -5.55 26.22
N HIS A 290 -10.91 -5.09 25.94
CA HIS A 290 -11.78 -5.67 24.90
C HIS A 290 -12.34 -4.62 23.96
N ALA A 291 -12.54 -5.04 22.71
CA ALA A 291 -13.12 -4.24 21.64
C ALA A 291 -14.61 -4.56 21.46
N TYR A 292 -15.37 -3.54 21.07
CA TYR A 292 -16.81 -3.57 20.87
C TYR A 292 -17.18 -2.87 19.56
N THR A 293 -18.30 -3.29 18.97
CA THR A 293 -18.87 -2.65 17.78
C THR A 293 -19.97 -1.68 18.20
N VAL A 294 -20.04 -0.49 17.62
CA VAL A 294 -21.21 0.38 17.74
C VAL A 294 -22.14 0.10 16.57
N SER A 295 -23.30 -0.49 16.84
CA SER A 295 -24.22 -1.01 15.82
C SER A 295 -25.40 -0.09 15.50
N ALA A 296 -25.70 0.90 16.35
CA ALA A 296 -26.69 1.94 16.10
C ALA A 296 -26.54 3.13 17.05
N VAL A 297 -27.09 4.28 16.65
CA VAL A 297 -27.23 5.48 17.47
C VAL A 297 -28.64 6.03 17.23
N ASP A 298 -29.34 6.44 18.28
CA ASP A 298 -30.69 6.99 18.15
C ASP A 298 -30.98 8.02 19.26
N THR A 299 -31.95 8.90 19.03
CA THR A 299 -32.44 9.87 20.02
C THR A 299 -33.84 9.45 20.49
N LEU A 300 -33.93 8.95 21.72
CA LEU A 300 -35.18 8.57 22.33
C LEU A 300 -35.90 9.79 22.92
N TYR A 301 -37.04 10.15 22.34
CA TYR A 301 -37.94 11.19 22.88
C TYR A 301 -38.86 10.60 23.96
N LEU A 302 -38.79 11.16 25.16
CA LEU A 302 -39.54 10.72 26.33
C LEU A 302 -40.89 11.44 26.42
N ALA A 303 -41.89 10.75 27.00
CA ALA A 303 -43.24 11.29 27.16
C ALA A 303 -43.33 12.59 28.00
N ASN A 304 -42.31 12.89 28.80
CA ASN A 304 -42.21 14.12 29.58
C ASN A 304 -41.68 15.34 28.77
N GLY A 305 -41.47 15.18 27.46
CA GLY A 305 -40.93 16.22 26.58
C GLY A 305 -39.40 16.33 26.57
N GLY A 306 -38.69 15.48 27.32
CA GLY A 306 -37.24 15.34 27.24
C GLY A 306 -36.79 14.38 26.13
N HIS A 307 -35.48 14.32 25.89
CA HIS A 307 -34.86 13.31 25.02
C HIS A 307 -33.62 12.71 25.66
N VAL A 308 -33.21 11.54 25.19
CA VAL A 308 -31.99 10.84 25.58
C VAL A 308 -31.29 10.31 24.33
N ASP A 309 -30.03 10.65 24.16
CA ASP A 309 -29.20 10.07 23.10
C ASP A 309 -28.71 8.69 23.55
N LEU A 310 -29.03 7.68 22.75
CA LEU A 310 -28.69 6.28 22.99
C LEU A 310 -27.70 5.78 21.94
N VAL A 311 -26.82 4.89 22.38
CA VAL A 311 -25.90 4.14 21.52
C VAL A 311 -26.09 2.66 21.77
N ARG A 312 -26.19 1.87 20.69
CA ARG A 312 -26.26 0.41 20.73
C ARG A 312 -24.88 -0.15 20.45
N ILE A 313 -24.43 -1.05 21.33
CA ILE A 313 -23.09 -1.61 21.33
C ILE A 313 -23.21 -3.12 21.31
N ARG A 314 -22.35 -3.80 20.55
CA ARG A 314 -22.22 -5.25 20.51
C ARG A 314 -20.89 -5.69 21.11
N ASN A 315 -20.95 -6.66 22.01
CA ASN A 315 -19.83 -7.46 22.45
C ASN A 315 -19.56 -8.59 21.43
N PRO A 316 -18.34 -8.68 20.84
CA PRO A 316 -17.96 -9.76 19.94
C PRO A 316 -17.99 -11.18 20.54
N TRP A 317 -18.16 -11.35 21.85
CA TRP A 317 -18.35 -12.68 22.45
C TRP A 317 -19.75 -13.25 22.28
N GLY A 318 -20.72 -12.43 21.86
CA GLY A 318 -22.09 -12.89 21.58
C GLY A 318 -22.84 -13.49 22.78
N ASP A 319 -22.36 -13.27 24.01
CA ASP A 319 -22.89 -13.88 25.22
C ASP A 319 -23.55 -12.87 26.18
N ALA A 320 -24.00 -13.35 27.34
CA ALA A 320 -24.64 -12.55 28.40
C ALA A 320 -23.75 -11.46 29.04
N THR A 321 -22.52 -11.27 28.56
CA THR A 321 -21.58 -10.27 29.05
C THR A 321 -21.91 -8.88 28.50
N GLU A 322 -22.99 -8.31 29.03
CA GLU A 322 -23.61 -7.07 28.57
C GLU A 322 -23.70 -5.98 29.65
N TRP A 323 -24.01 -4.75 29.23
CA TRP A 323 -24.20 -3.60 30.10
C TRP A 323 -25.33 -3.78 31.12
N LYS A 324 -24.98 -3.67 32.40
CA LYS A 324 -25.91 -3.80 33.54
C LYS A 324 -26.48 -2.47 34.03
N GLY A 325 -26.10 -1.36 33.39
CA GLY A 325 -26.55 -0.03 33.77
C GLY A 325 -27.89 0.36 33.14
N LYS A 326 -28.20 1.65 33.18
CA LYS A 326 -29.44 2.19 32.62
C LYS A 326 -29.47 1.96 31.10
N TRP A 327 -30.64 1.54 30.61
CA TRP A 327 -30.94 1.15 29.22
C TRP A 327 -30.33 -0.18 28.73
N GLY A 328 -29.61 -0.91 29.57
CA GLY A 328 -29.33 -2.32 29.28
C GLY A 328 -30.61 -3.14 29.13
N ASP A 329 -30.50 -4.35 28.61
CA ASP A 329 -31.64 -5.17 28.17
C ASP A 329 -32.72 -5.41 29.24
N GLN A 330 -32.28 -5.59 30.48
CA GLN A 330 -33.16 -5.82 31.65
C GLN A 330 -33.50 -4.54 32.42
N SER A 331 -33.09 -3.37 31.92
CA SER A 331 -33.26 -2.08 32.60
C SER A 331 -34.73 -1.71 32.79
N ALA A 332 -35.07 -1.26 34.01
CA ALA A 332 -36.40 -0.78 34.30
C ALA A 332 -36.80 0.46 33.47
N ALA A 333 -35.84 1.20 32.92
CA ALA A 333 -36.07 2.38 32.08
C ALA A 333 -36.94 2.07 30.84
N TRP A 334 -36.82 0.86 30.28
CA TRP A 334 -37.61 0.42 29.13
C TRP A 334 -39.11 0.30 29.41
N HIS A 335 -39.55 0.16 30.67
CA HIS A 335 -40.98 0.03 31.00
C HIS A 335 -41.80 1.28 30.62
N TYR A 336 -41.15 2.44 30.52
CA TYR A 336 -41.79 3.71 30.19
C TYR A 336 -41.72 4.06 28.70
N VAL A 337 -41.15 3.17 27.87
CA VAL A 337 -41.05 3.34 26.42
C VAL A 337 -42.15 2.52 25.74
N PRO A 338 -42.92 3.09 24.79
CA PRO A 338 -43.91 2.33 24.04
C PRO A 338 -43.29 1.19 23.24
N ASP A 339 -44.00 0.06 23.11
CA ASP A 339 -43.47 -1.13 22.42
C ASP A 339 -43.19 -0.88 20.93
N SER A 340 -43.93 0.04 20.29
CA SER A 340 -43.64 0.46 18.91
C SER A 340 -42.26 1.12 18.77
N VAL A 341 -41.84 1.89 19.77
CA VAL A 341 -40.52 2.54 19.78
C VAL A 341 -39.43 1.52 20.10
N LYS A 342 -39.68 0.58 21.04
CA LYS A 342 -38.75 -0.52 21.31
C LYS A 342 -38.49 -1.38 20.08
N LEU A 343 -39.54 -1.68 19.31
CA LEU A 343 -39.44 -2.44 18.07
C LEU A 343 -38.62 -1.67 17.03
N ALA A 344 -38.83 -0.35 16.90
CA ALA A 344 -38.04 0.49 16.00
C ALA A 344 -36.56 0.55 16.39
N LEU A 345 -36.27 0.63 17.69
CA LEU A 345 -34.91 0.54 18.25
C LEU A 345 -34.33 -0.89 18.21
N GLN A 346 -35.10 -1.86 17.74
CA GLN A 346 -34.75 -3.29 17.77
C GLN A 346 -34.25 -3.71 19.17
N GLN A 347 -34.88 -3.19 20.22
CA GLN A 347 -34.55 -3.54 21.60
C GLN A 347 -34.93 -5.00 21.83
N ARG A 348 -33.93 -5.84 22.07
CA ARG A 348 -34.08 -7.27 22.36
C ARG A 348 -33.94 -7.48 23.87
N ARG A 349 -34.45 -8.60 24.36
CA ARG A 349 -34.22 -9.06 25.74
C ARG A 349 -33.59 -10.44 25.65
N HIS A 350 -32.44 -10.49 25.01
CA HIS A 350 -31.72 -11.71 24.71
C HIS A 350 -30.27 -11.49 25.11
N ASP A 351 -29.65 -12.54 25.66
CA ASP A 351 -28.23 -12.53 25.97
C ASP A 351 -27.47 -12.79 24.65
N ASP A 352 -27.44 -11.79 23.75
CA ASP A 352 -26.85 -11.86 22.40
C ASP A 352 -25.62 -10.94 22.21
N GLY A 353 -25.19 -10.30 23.30
CA GLY A 353 -24.06 -9.39 23.36
C GLY A 353 -24.40 -7.97 22.90
N GLU A 354 -25.60 -7.69 22.38
CA GLU A 354 -26.04 -6.33 22.03
C GLU A 354 -26.80 -5.66 23.17
N PHE A 355 -26.43 -4.42 23.47
CA PHE A 355 -27.14 -3.63 24.48
C PHE A 355 -27.17 -2.16 24.12
N TRP A 356 -28.15 -1.45 24.68
CA TRP A 356 -28.24 0.01 24.58
C TRP A 356 -27.70 0.68 25.85
N MET A 357 -27.12 1.88 25.69
CA MET A 357 -26.74 2.74 26.81
C MET A 357 -26.86 4.22 26.44
N GLU A 358 -26.87 5.12 27.44
CA GLU A 358 -26.83 6.56 27.17
C GLU A 358 -25.45 6.97 26.64
N VAL A 359 -25.39 7.89 25.68
CA VAL A 359 -24.13 8.42 25.14
C VAL A 359 -23.26 9.04 26.25
N GLN A 360 -23.87 9.60 27.30
CA GLN A 360 -23.12 10.12 28.45
C GLN A 360 -22.40 9.04 29.24
N ASP A 361 -23.01 7.86 29.38
CA ASP A 361 -22.38 6.72 30.05
C ASP A 361 -21.33 6.11 29.12
N PHE A 362 -21.59 6.08 27.81
CA PHE A 362 -20.63 5.65 26.80
C PHE A 362 -19.31 6.42 26.90
N VAL A 363 -19.37 7.75 26.86
CA VAL A 363 -18.20 8.65 26.95
C VAL A 363 -17.42 8.47 28.27
N LYS A 364 -18.10 8.13 29.36
CA LYS A 364 -17.45 7.91 30.68
C LYS A 364 -16.83 6.52 30.81
N THR A 365 -17.36 5.54 30.09
CA THR A 365 -17.04 4.13 30.32
C THR A 365 -15.95 3.62 29.38
N PHE A 366 -16.02 3.97 28.10
CA PHE A 366 -15.08 3.55 27.07
C PHE A 366 -13.89 4.51 26.96
N ASP A 367 -12.72 4.02 26.56
CA ASP A 367 -11.50 4.82 26.47
C ASP A 367 -11.40 5.57 25.15
N ASP A 368 -11.79 4.92 24.05
CA ASP A 368 -11.78 5.48 22.70
C ASP A 368 -12.99 5.03 21.85
N CYS A 369 -13.18 5.72 20.73
CA CYS A 369 -14.14 5.40 19.70
C CYS A 369 -13.48 5.62 18.33
N ASP A 370 -13.35 4.55 17.56
CA ASP A 370 -12.84 4.56 16.19
C ASP A 370 -14.01 4.70 15.22
N ILE A 371 -13.99 5.77 14.41
CA ILE A 371 -14.99 6.02 13.36
C ILE A 371 -14.29 5.89 12.00
N CYS A 372 -14.70 4.91 11.22
CA CYS A 372 -14.21 4.68 9.86
C CYS A 372 -15.16 5.30 8.83
N TYR A 373 -14.68 6.33 8.15
CA TYR A 373 -15.39 6.98 7.06
C TYR A 373 -15.07 6.29 5.74
N LEU A 374 -16.12 5.93 5.01
CA LEU A 374 -15.99 5.29 3.70
C LEU A 374 -15.44 6.28 2.66
N THR A 375 -14.52 5.80 1.84
CA THR A 375 -13.86 6.54 0.75
C THR A 375 -14.30 5.96 -0.61
N PRO A 376 -13.90 6.55 -1.75
CA PRO A 376 -14.09 5.92 -3.06
C PRO A 376 -13.47 4.52 -3.18
N ASP A 377 -12.41 4.23 -2.41
CA ASP A 377 -11.82 2.88 -2.34
C ASP A 377 -12.74 1.86 -1.65
N SER A 378 -13.72 2.32 -0.85
CA SER A 378 -14.64 1.46 -0.09
C SER A 378 -15.77 0.87 -0.92
N VAL A 379 -16.35 1.63 -1.85
CA VAL A 379 -17.51 1.19 -2.64
C VAL A 379 -17.41 1.73 -4.06
N GLU A 380 -17.67 0.89 -5.08
CA GLU A 380 -17.52 1.26 -6.49
C GLU A 380 -18.49 2.37 -6.93
N GLU A 381 -19.60 2.55 -6.21
CA GLU A 381 -20.68 3.48 -6.56
C GLU A 381 -20.68 4.81 -5.77
N ALA A 382 -19.70 5.09 -4.89
CA ALA A 382 -19.68 6.35 -4.16
C ALA A 382 -19.08 7.51 -4.98
N GLU A 383 -19.76 7.89 -6.07
CA GLU A 383 -19.80 9.31 -6.47
C GLU A 383 -20.67 10.09 -5.46
N LYS A 384 -20.22 10.18 -4.21
CA LYS A 384 -20.80 11.14 -3.26
C LYS A 384 -20.19 12.51 -3.58
N PRO A 385 -21.00 13.54 -3.88
CA PRO A 385 -20.48 14.85 -4.23
C PRO A 385 -19.74 15.48 -3.04
N GLY A 386 -18.58 16.09 -3.30
CA GLY A 386 -17.94 17.04 -2.40
C GLY A 386 -16.74 16.55 -1.60
N TRP A 387 -16.10 15.43 -1.92
CA TRP A 387 -14.90 14.97 -1.21
C TRP A 387 -13.80 14.48 -2.13
N HIS A 388 -12.59 15.04 -2.01
CA HIS A 388 -11.41 14.68 -2.80
C HIS A 388 -10.42 13.91 -1.92
N LEU A 389 -10.04 12.70 -2.33
CA LEU A 389 -9.01 11.89 -1.69
C LEU A 389 -7.77 11.83 -2.58
N THR A 390 -6.61 12.18 -2.03
CA THR A 390 -5.32 11.97 -2.68
C THR A 390 -4.44 11.06 -1.84
N THR A 391 -3.86 10.06 -2.48
CA THR A 391 -2.97 9.07 -1.85
C THR A 391 -1.56 9.21 -2.38
N PHE A 392 -0.58 9.26 -1.47
CA PHE A 392 0.84 9.30 -1.79
C PHE A 392 1.57 8.14 -1.13
N PHE A 393 2.46 7.51 -1.91
CA PHE A 393 3.38 6.49 -1.40
C PHE A 393 4.75 7.13 -1.20
N GLY A 394 5.33 6.96 -0.02
CA GLY A 394 6.61 7.54 0.34
C GLY A 394 7.48 6.62 1.18
N GLN A 395 8.71 7.06 1.43
CA GLN A 395 9.66 6.34 2.27
C GLN A 395 10.61 7.29 3.00
N TRP A 396 10.95 6.92 4.24
CA TRP A 396 12.09 7.44 4.97
C TRP A 396 13.27 6.50 4.75
N THR A 397 14.30 6.94 4.04
CA THR A 397 15.47 6.12 3.70
C THR A 397 16.71 7.01 3.56
N GLY A 398 17.83 6.61 4.16
CA GLY A 398 19.08 7.37 4.06
C GLY A 398 18.89 8.85 4.44
N ALA A 399 19.15 9.75 3.49
CA ALA A 399 19.03 11.19 3.68
C ALA A 399 17.60 11.69 3.95
N SER A 400 16.56 10.98 3.48
CA SER A 400 15.15 11.38 3.67
C SER A 400 14.58 10.99 5.04
N ALA A 401 15.30 10.19 5.82
CA ALA A 401 14.96 9.86 7.21
C ALA A 401 15.38 11.01 8.14
N GLY A 402 14.72 12.16 8.00
CA GLY A 402 15.16 13.42 8.59
C GLY A 402 14.83 13.60 10.07
N GLY A 403 13.90 12.80 10.60
CA GLY A 403 13.38 12.93 11.97
C GLY A 403 12.56 14.21 12.17
N ARG A 404 12.04 14.43 13.38
CA ARG A 404 11.18 15.57 13.71
C ARG A 404 11.90 16.93 13.78
N MET A 405 11.13 18.02 13.87
CA MET A 405 11.60 19.42 13.80
C MET A 405 12.73 19.80 14.78
N LYS A 406 12.92 19.03 15.86
CA LYS A 406 14.05 19.19 16.80
C LYS A 406 15.42 19.06 16.10
N TYR A 407 15.50 18.28 15.03
CA TYR A 407 16.74 17.98 14.31
C TYR A 407 16.96 18.97 13.16
N SER A 408 17.59 20.10 13.47
CA SER A 408 17.74 21.22 12.53
C SER A 408 18.51 20.90 11.26
N GLU A 409 19.43 19.96 11.33
CA GLU A 409 20.28 19.57 10.20
C GLU A 409 19.55 18.65 9.21
N THR A 410 18.55 17.90 9.68
CA THR A 410 17.97 16.77 8.93
C THR A 410 16.47 16.87 8.70
N PHE A 411 15.71 17.61 9.52
CA PHE A 411 14.25 17.69 9.42
C PHE A 411 13.75 18.09 8.02
N ALA A 412 14.41 19.07 7.40
CA ALA A 412 14.01 19.58 6.10
C ALA A 412 14.21 18.55 4.96
N ASN A 413 14.90 17.45 5.21
CA ASN A 413 15.16 16.39 4.24
C ASN A 413 14.03 15.35 4.20
N ASN A 414 13.12 15.35 5.18
CA ASN A 414 11.91 14.55 5.08
C ASN A 414 11.11 14.93 3.83
N PRO A 415 10.35 13.99 3.24
CA PRO A 415 9.43 14.28 2.14
C PRO A 415 8.46 15.42 2.48
N GLN A 416 8.15 16.28 1.50
CA GLN A 416 7.29 17.45 1.69
C GLN A 416 6.15 17.41 0.66
N PHE A 417 4.90 17.44 1.11
CA PHE A 417 3.71 17.34 0.25
C PHE A 417 2.94 18.65 0.26
N VAL A 418 2.80 19.29 -0.88
CA VAL A 418 2.18 20.62 -1.01
C VAL A 418 0.72 20.49 -1.36
N LEU A 419 -0.15 20.97 -0.48
CA LEU A 419 -1.59 21.01 -0.67
C LEU A 419 -2.05 22.43 -1.03
N THR A 420 -2.90 22.59 -2.04
CA THR A 420 -3.51 23.89 -2.41
C THR A 420 -5.04 23.81 -2.33
N LEU A 421 -5.64 24.66 -1.50
CA LEU A 421 -7.09 24.76 -1.32
C LEU A 421 -7.61 25.98 -2.09
N THR A 422 -8.48 25.77 -3.10
CA THR A 422 -8.91 26.81 -4.05
C THR A 422 -10.34 27.30 -3.87
N ASP A 423 -11.30 26.44 -3.48
CA ASP A 423 -12.71 26.83 -3.31
C ASP A 423 -13.28 26.32 -1.98
N VAL A 424 -13.94 27.20 -1.22
CA VAL A 424 -14.80 26.83 -0.08
C VAL A 424 -16.13 27.52 -0.27
N ASP A 425 -17.22 26.75 -0.22
CA ASP A 425 -18.56 27.29 -0.12
C ASP A 425 -18.70 28.14 1.16
N GLU A 426 -19.57 29.14 1.07
CA GLU A 426 -19.69 30.31 1.93
C GLU A 426 -19.37 30.07 3.43
N ASP A 427 -18.33 30.78 3.91
CA ASP A 427 -17.83 30.97 5.30
C ASP A 427 -16.60 30.16 5.80
N GLN A 428 -15.45 30.40 5.14
CA GLN A 428 -14.09 30.61 5.69
C GLN A 428 -13.19 29.47 6.23
N SER A 429 -13.47 28.18 5.99
CA SER A 429 -12.43 27.13 6.14
C SER A 429 -12.86 25.79 5.54
N ALA A 430 -11.94 25.08 4.90
CA ALA A 430 -12.15 23.73 4.39
C ALA A 430 -11.77 22.70 5.47
N THR A 431 -12.59 21.66 5.61
CA THR A 431 -12.23 20.48 6.41
C THR A 431 -11.23 19.64 5.63
N VAL A 432 -10.06 19.42 6.22
CA VAL A 432 -9.01 18.54 5.69
C VAL A 432 -8.69 17.48 6.73
N LEU A 433 -8.59 16.22 6.29
CA LEU A 433 -8.17 15.09 7.10
C LEU A 433 -6.89 14.52 6.48
N VAL A 434 -5.82 14.51 7.27
CA VAL A 434 -4.54 13.93 6.85
C VAL A 434 -4.34 12.63 7.63
N GLU A 435 -4.07 11.56 6.91
CA GLU A 435 -3.71 10.26 7.45
C GLU A 435 -2.29 9.89 7.02
N LEU A 436 -1.48 9.44 7.96
CA LEU A 436 -0.16 8.87 7.72
C LEU A 436 -0.13 7.44 8.24
N SER A 437 0.10 6.50 7.33
CA SER A 437 0.14 5.06 7.61
C SER A 437 1.54 4.51 7.30
N GLN A 438 2.12 3.72 8.20
CA GLN A 438 3.39 3.02 7.97
C GLN A 438 3.17 1.54 7.64
N MET A 439 4.11 0.91 6.95
CA MET A 439 4.05 -0.53 6.71
C MET A 439 4.09 -1.27 8.04
N ASP A 440 3.15 -2.18 8.25
CA ASP A 440 3.01 -2.88 9.52
C ASP A 440 4.19 -3.82 9.79
N ARG A 441 4.66 -3.84 11.04
CA ARG A 441 5.82 -4.62 11.49
C ARG A 441 5.48 -5.80 12.39
N ARG A 442 4.19 -6.14 12.55
CA ARG A 442 3.78 -7.40 13.22
C ARG A 442 4.35 -8.63 12.50
N GLY A 443 4.32 -9.76 13.21
CA GLY A 443 4.85 -11.03 12.69
C GLY A 443 6.37 -11.10 12.69
N GLY A 444 7.02 -10.52 13.70
CA GLY A 444 8.46 -10.65 13.95
C GLY A 444 9.35 -9.60 13.25
N LEU A 445 8.79 -8.51 12.73
CA LEU A 445 9.56 -7.43 12.07
C LEU A 445 9.92 -6.27 13.02
N GLY A 446 9.59 -6.42 14.31
CA GLY A 446 9.87 -5.46 15.37
C GLY A 446 8.70 -4.51 15.65
N GLU A 447 8.96 -3.49 16.45
CA GLU A 447 7.97 -2.46 16.74
C GLU A 447 7.86 -1.45 15.58
N ASN A 448 6.64 -0.95 15.40
CA ASN A 448 6.35 0.17 14.51
C ASN A 448 7.12 1.43 14.96
N LEU A 449 7.48 2.26 13.99
CA LEU A 449 8.20 3.52 14.25
C LEU A 449 7.27 4.53 14.91
N ASN A 450 7.82 5.40 15.74
CA ASN A 450 7.08 6.56 16.22
C ASN A 450 6.93 7.57 15.07
N ILE A 451 5.75 7.63 14.46
CA ILE A 451 5.47 8.47 13.30
C ILE A 451 4.63 9.70 13.66
N GLY A 452 4.73 10.74 12.83
CA GLY A 452 4.04 12.02 12.99
C GLY A 452 4.09 12.85 11.71
N PHE A 453 3.24 13.87 11.62
CA PHE A 453 3.35 14.89 10.57
C PHE A 453 3.07 16.29 11.09
N VAL A 454 3.58 17.28 10.36
CA VAL A 454 3.35 18.70 10.64
C VAL A 454 2.90 19.41 9.36
N VAL A 455 1.95 20.34 9.51
CA VAL A 455 1.40 21.13 8.40
C VAL A 455 1.76 22.60 8.60
N TYR A 456 2.42 23.19 7.60
CA TYR A 456 2.80 24.61 7.60
C TYR A 456 2.06 25.36 6.51
N GLN A 457 1.66 26.60 6.80
CA GLN A 457 1.10 27.48 5.78
C GLN A 457 2.22 28.08 4.93
N LEU A 458 2.06 28.01 3.60
CA LEU A 458 2.98 28.56 2.62
C LEU A 458 2.51 29.96 2.22
N GLY A 459 3.46 30.90 2.19
CA GLY A 459 3.28 32.20 1.58
C GLY A 459 3.38 32.15 0.05
N PRO A 460 3.00 33.23 -0.65
CA PRO A 460 2.97 33.27 -2.11
C PRO A 460 4.33 32.98 -2.78
N ASN A 461 5.43 33.35 -2.12
CA ASN A 461 6.80 33.23 -2.63
C ASN A 461 7.52 31.96 -2.13
N ASP A 462 6.85 31.11 -1.37
CA ASP A 462 7.46 29.87 -0.90
C ASP A 462 7.44 28.81 -2.00
N MET A 463 8.65 28.36 -2.31
CA MET A 463 8.92 27.28 -3.26
C MET A 463 9.50 26.10 -2.48
N PRO A 464 8.68 25.07 -2.21
CA PRO A 464 9.15 23.79 -1.67
C PRO A 464 10.12 23.08 -2.64
N PRO A 465 11.02 22.21 -2.14
CA PRO A 465 11.16 21.84 -0.73
C PRO A 465 11.78 22.99 0.09
N LEU A 466 11.23 23.25 1.27
CA LEU A 466 11.69 24.32 2.16
C LEU A 466 13.00 23.92 2.86
N SER A 467 13.88 24.90 3.05
CA SER A 467 15.03 24.76 3.96
C SER A 467 14.59 24.85 5.43
N PHE A 468 15.44 24.38 6.34
CA PHE A 468 15.14 24.41 7.77
C PHE A 468 14.88 25.83 8.30
N ASP A 469 15.70 26.81 7.90
CA ASP A 469 15.52 28.22 8.31
C ASP A 469 14.15 28.77 7.89
N LYS A 470 13.63 28.35 6.73
CA LYS A 470 12.29 28.73 6.31
C LYS A 470 11.25 28.14 7.26
N PHE A 471 11.34 26.86 7.60
CA PHE A 471 10.39 26.22 8.54
C PHE A 471 10.31 26.91 9.90
N GLN A 472 11.43 27.42 10.44
CA GLN A 472 11.43 28.16 11.71
C GLN A 472 10.59 29.43 11.68
N THR A 473 10.45 30.04 10.50
CA THR A 473 9.68 31.28 10.31
C THR A 473 8.25 31.04 9.85
N LYS A 474 7.87 29.80 9.50
CA LYS A 474 6.52 29.49 9.03
C LYS A 474 5.54 29.35 10.19
N GLN A 475 4.33 29.84 9.94
CA GLN A 475 3.20 29.54 10.80
C GLN A 475 2.86 28.05 10.67
N ARG A 476 2.93 27.33 11.79
CA ARG A 476 2.39 25.98 11.89
C ARG A 476 0.87 26.06 11.83
N ALA A 477 0.28 25.56 10.75
CA ALA A 477 -1.16 25.50 10.57
C ALA A 477 -1.78 24.39 11.42
N SER A 478 -1.12 23.21 11.45
CA SER A 478 -1.56 22.07 12.25
C SER A 478 -0.40 21.10 12.48
N SER A 479 -0.60 20.12 13.37
CA SER A 479 0.25 18.94 13.52
C SER A 479 -0.56 17.83 14.19
N VAL A 480 -0.01 16.62 14.16
CA VAL A 480 -0.48 15.57 15.09
C VAL A 480 -0.28 16.03 16.54
N ASP A 481 -1.13 15.56 17.45
CA ASP A 481 -1.06 15.94 18.86
C ASP A 481 0.14 15.27 19.55
N PHE A 482 0.41 14.01 19.19
CA PHE A 482 1.52 13.20 19.68
C PHE A 482 2.04 12.31 18.56
N TYR A 483 3.34 12.00 18.60
CA TYR A 483 3.87 10.92 17.78
C TYR A 483 3.50 9.60 18.42
N SER A 484 3.29 8.59 17.60
CA SER A 484 2.82 7.30 18.05
C SER A 484 3.45 6.18 17.24
N ASN A 485 3.65 5.03 17.88
CA ASN A 485 4.04 3.78 17.23
C ASN A 485 2.82 3.00 16.71
N LEU A 486 1.65 3.63 16.60
CA LEU A 486 0.53 3.06 15.86
C LEU A 486 0.87 2.89 14.37
N ARG A 487 0.21 1.93 13.71
CA ARG A 487 0.34 1.72 12.27
C ARG A 487 -0.12 2.94 11.48
N THR A 488 -1.20 3.57 11.94
CA THR A 488 -1.80 4.74 11.30
C THR A 488 -2.08 5.83 12.32
N ILE A 489 -1.85 7.08 11.91
CA ILE A 489 -2.27 8.27 12.64
C ILE A 489 -3.04 9.19 11.70
N SER A 490 -4.09 9.82 12.20
CA SER A 490 -4.90 10.76 11.42
C SER A 490 -5.19 12.03 12.21
N LYS A 491 -5.38 13.15 11.50
CA LYS A 491 -5.80 14.42 12.10
C LYS A 491 -6.72 15.19 11.18
N ARG A 492 -7.94 15.45 11.65
CA ARG A 492 -8.86 16.42 11.06
C ARG A 492 -8.49 17.83 11.48
N MET A 493 -8.53 18.75 10.52
CA MET A 493 -8.19 20.15 10.69
C MET A 493 -9.08 21.03 9.81
N LEU A 494 -9.32 22.26 10.26
CA LEU A 494 -9.98 23.31 9.48
C LEU A 494 -8.90 24.24 8.93
N LEU A 495 -8.76 24.31 7.62
CA LEU A 495 -7.77 25.12 6.93
C LEU A 495 -8.45 26.18 6.08
N THR A 496 -7.98 27.42 6.17
CA THR A 496 -8.44 28.49 5.25
C THR A 496 -7.92 28.23 3.83
N PRO A 497 -8.54 28.78 2.78
CA PRO A 497 -7.97 28.77 1.43
C PRO A 497 -6.50 29.19 1.41
N GLY A 498 -5.69 28.48 0.63
CA GLY A 498 -4.26 28.74 0.56
C GLY A 498 -3.41 27.50 0.30
N ARG A 499 -2.10 27.71 0.32
CA ARG A 499 -1.10 26.66 0.09
C ARG A 499 -0.53 26.19 1.43
N TYR A 500 -0.36 24.89 1.57
CA TYR A 500 0.16 24.23 2.76
C TYR A 500 1.23 23.23 2.37
N VAL A 501 2.13 22.91 3.30
CA VAL A 501 3.07 21.79 3.16
C VAL A 501 2.89 20.84 4.34
N VAL A 502 2.64 19.57 4.04
CA VAL A 502 2.58 18.45 4.97
C VAL A 502 3.93 17.75 4.95
N VAL A 503 4.54 17.60 6.13
CA VAL A 503 5.86 16.95 6.28
C VAL A 503 5.69 15.73 7.18
N PRO A 504 5.57 14.50 6.63
CA PRO A 504 5.57 13.28 7.41
C PRO A 504 6.99 12.90 7.84
N THR A 505 7.12 12.51 9.10
CA THR A 505 8.42 12.26 9.74
C THR A 505 8.34 11.12 10.74
N THR A 506 9.46 10.46 10.97
CA THR A 506 9.71 9.63 12.15
C THR A 506 10.13 10.48 13.35
N TRP A 507 10.17 9.89 14.54
CA TRP A 507 10.56 10.59 15.76
C TRP A 507 12.05 10.90 15.79
N GLU A 508 12.90 9.92 15.46
CA GLU A 508 14.35 10.06 15.37
C GLU A 508 14.82 10.07 13.89
N PRO A 509 15.93 10.76 13.58
CA PRO A 509 16.55 10.67 12.26
C PRO A 509 17.17 9.28 12.02
N GLY A 510 17.29 8.89 10.75
CA GLY A 510 17.86 7.60 10.34
C GLY A 510 16.92 6.40 10.49
N GLU A 511 15.75 6.57 11.10
CA GLU A 511 14.69 5.55 11.14
C GLU A 511 14.11 5.35 9.74
N GLN A 512 14.23 4.13 9.21
CA GLN A 512 13.82 3.81 7.85
C GLN A 512 12.47 3.09 7.81
N GLY A 513 11.62 3.45 6.85
CA GLY A 513 10.31 2.83 6.69
C GLY A 513 9.56 3.39 5.48
N ARG A 514 8.61 2.61 4.95
CA ARG A 514 7.66 3.05 3.93
C ARG A 514 6.43 3.61 4.61
N PHE A 515 5.81 4.61 3.98
CA PHE A 515 4.55 5.17 4.43
C PHE A 515 3.59 5.45 3.27
N VAL A 516 2.30 5.50 3.59
CA VAL A 516 1.23 6.03 2.76
C VAL A 516 0.69 7.29 3.44
N LEU A 517 0.61 8.39 2.70
CA LEU A 517 -0.01 9.63 3.15
C LEU A 517 -1.30 9.83 2.36
N ARG A 518 -2.44 9.88 3.04
CA ARG A 518 -3.75 10.16 2.44
C ARG A 518 -4.23 11.52 2.91
N ILE A 519 -4.66 12.37 1.98
CA ILE A 519 -5.22 13.69 2.26
C ILE A 519 -6.64 13.72 1.72
N TRP A 520 -7.58 14.01 2.60
CA TRP A 520 -9.01 14.04 2.30
C TRP A 520 -9.57 15.45 2.56
N SER A 521 -10.43 15.97 1.68
CA SER A 521 -10.94 17.35 1.78
C SER A 521 -12.32 17.56 1.16
N GLU A 522 -13.11 18.44 1.80
CA GLU A 522 -14.43 18.90 1.31
C GLU A 522 -14.32 19.92 0.16
N ALA A 523 -13.23 20.69 0.13
CA ALA A 523 -12.98 21.72 -0.87
C ALA A 523 -12.45 21.12 -2.19
N GLU A 524 -12.68 21.80 -3.32
CA GLU A 524 -11.87 21.57 -4.52
C GLU A 524 -10.39 21.86 -4.20
N GLN A 525 -9.52 20.93 -4.58
CA GLN A 525 -8.08 21.02 -4.37
C GLN A 525 -7.36 20.89 -5.72
N ASP A 526 -6.24 21.58 -5.88
CA ASP A 526 -5.24 21.14 -6.87
C ASP A 526 -4.55 19.88 -6.33
N ASP A 527 -4.24 18.91 -7.19
CA ASP A 527 -3.52 17.68 -6.82
C ASP A 527 -2.27 18.01 -5.99
N PRO A 528 -2.18 17.53 -4.73
CA PRO A 528 -1.04 17.85 -3.89
C PRO A 528 0.29 17.37 -4.51
N GLN A 529 1.34 18.19 -4.46
CA GLN A 529 2.62 17.95 -5.13
C GLN A 529 3.68 17.43 -4.15
N LEU A 530 4.36 16.34 -4.47
CA LEU A 530 5.48 15.81 -3.69
C LEU A 530 6.79 16.55 -4.02
N HIS A 531 7.55 16.91 -2.99
CA HIS A 531 8.86 17.56 -3.07
C HIS A 531 9.88 16.87 -2.13
N TYR A 532 11.12 16.74 -2.57
CA TYR A 532 12.23 16.15 -1.78
C TYR A 532 13.50 17.01 -1.89
N ARG A 533 14.36 16.99 -0.86
CA ARG A 533 15.70 17.63 -0.92
C ARG A 533 16.75 16.59 -1.33
N GLU A 534 17.49 16.86 -2.39
CA GLU A 534 18.67 16.08 -2.77
C GLU A 534 19.87 16.49 -1.93
N ILE A 535 20.57 15.51 -1.34
CA ILE A 535 21.82 15.73 -0.63
C ILE A 535 22.93 15.02 -1.41
N ASN A 536 23.66 15.78 -2.22
CA ASN A 536 24.84 15.29 -2.92
C ASN A 536 26.09 15.53 -2.06
N ALA A 537 27.19 14.85 -2.35
CA ALA A 537 28.46 14.98 -1.62
C ALA A 537 29.05 16.41 -1.59
N GLU A 538 28.49 17.34 -2.37
CA GLU A 538 28.94 18.74 -2.50
C GLU A 538 27.88 19.80 -2.09
N GLY A 539 26.69 19.41 -1.60
CA GLY A 539 25.65 20.35 -1.15
C GLY A 539 24.22 20.03 -1.63
N VAL A 540 23.25 20.86 -1.20
CA VAL A 540 21.80 20.66 -1.39
C VAL A 540 21.29 21.25 -2.72
N SER A 541 20.67 20.43 -3.58
CA SER A 541 19.88 20.88 -4.76
C SER A 541 18.37 20.74 -4.53
N TYR A 542 17.59 21.64 -5.14
CA TYR A 542 16.13 21.74 -5.01
C TYR A 542 15.47 21.35 -6.35
N THR A 543 14.57 20.36 -6.36
CA THR A 543 13.77 20.00 -7.55
C THR A 543 12.27 20.05 -7.23
N THR A 544 11.49 20.52 -8.21
CA THR A 544 10.03 20.63 -8.16
C THR A 544 9.42 19.66 -9.16
N GLU A 545 8.50 18.79 -8.75
CA GLU A 545 7.57 18.12 -9.66
C GLU A 545 6.23 18.85 -9.66
N SER A 546 5.80 19.32 -10.84
CA SER A 546 4.41 19.69 -11.07
C SER A 546 3.72 18.53 -11.80
N THR A 547 2.84 17.81 -11.13
CA THR A 547 1.76 17.12 -11.79
C THR A 547 0.73 18.17 -12.22
N GLU A 548 0.52 18.28 -13.54
CA GLU A 548 -0.71 18.78 -14.17
C GLU A 548 -1.04 20.27 -14.45
N TYR A 549 -0.13 21.25 -14.34
CA TYR A 549 -0.49 22.66 -14.70
C TYR A 549 -0.27 23.08 -16.18
N SER A 550 0.33 22.26 -17.05
CA SER A 550 0.62 22.66 -18.45
C SER A 550 -0.38 22.16 -19.51
N VAL A 551 -1.37 21.32 -19.16
CA VAL A 551 -2.27 20.72 -20.17
C VAL A 551 -3.62 21.47 -20.25
N ARG A 552 -4.17 21.95 -19.13
CA ARG A 552 -5.47 22.65 -19.12
C ARG A 552 -5.43 24.04 -19.80
N ASN A 553 -4.31 24.75 -19.75
CA ASN A 553 -4.18 26.08 -20.40
C ASN A 553 -3.93 26.02 -21.91
N ALA A 554 -3.47 24.88 -22.45
CA ALA A 554 -3.35 24.67 -23.90
C ALA A 554 -4.71 24.41 -24.57
N ILE A 555 -5.69 23.89 -23.81
CA ILE A 555 -7.03 23.55 -24.32
C ILE A 555 -7.96 24.77 -24.29
N ARG A 556 -7.70 25.78 -23.45
CA ARG A 556 -8.58 26.95 -23.26
C ARG A 556 -8.31 28.14 -24.21
N LYS A 557 -7.19 28.16 -24.93
CA LYS A 557 -6.90 29.19 -25.95
C LYS A 557 -7.04 28.63 -27.35
N GLY A 558 -8.28 28.54 -27.81
CA GLY A 558 -8.60 28.29 -29.21
C GLY A 558 -7.95 29.33 -30.13
N SER A 559 -7.03 28.89 -30.97
CA SER A 559 -6.65 29.53 -32.22
C SER A 559 -6.00 28.47 -33.11
N TYR A 560 -6.82 27.84 -33.95
CA TYR A 560 -6.35 26.97 -35.02
C TYR A 560 -5.61 27.82 -36.06
N GLY A 561 -4.33 27.52 -36.27
CA GLY A 561 -3.54 27.92 -37.41
C GLY A 561 -2.82 26.70 -37.97
N SER A 562 -3.17 26.33 -39.20
CA SER A 562 -2.70 25.15 -39.95
C SER A 562 -1.19 24.89 -39.85
N ILE A 563 -0.81 23.68 -39.45
CA ILE A 563 0.46 23.06 -39.81
C ILE A 563 0.15 21.64 -40.29
N ASP A 564 0.20 21.45 -41.61
CA ASP A 564 0.06 20.14 -42.26
C ASP A 564 1.24 19.23 -41.91
N PHE A 565 0.95 18.03 -41.39
CA PHE A 565 1.90 16.92 -41.28
C PHE A 565 1.45 15.76 -42.18
N PRO A 566 2.36 15.14 -42.95
CA PRO A 566 2.00 14.11 -43.91
C PRO A 566 1.61 12.80 -43.23
N SER A 567 0.68 12.10 -43.89
CA SER A 567 0.05 10.87 -43.44
C SER A 567 0.98 9.66 -43.37
N VAL A 568 0.68 8.82 -42.37
CA VAL A 568 1.24 7.49 -42.14
C VAL A 568 1.12 6.61 -43.38
N THR A 569 2.22 5.98 -43.82
CA THR A 569 2.25 4.54 -44.17
C THR A 569 3.66 4.08 -44.57
N GLN A 570 3.93 2.81 -44.25
CA GLN A 570 5.01 1.92 -44.75
C GLN A 570 6.34 1.87 -43.95
N ILE A 571 6.34 0.98 -42.95
CA ILE A 571 7.16 -0.25 -42.86
C ILE A 571 8.56 -0.17 -43.53
N VAL A 572 9.65 -0.29 -42.75
CA VAL A 572 10.98 -0.65 -43.29
C VAL A 572 11.74 -1.61 -42.35
N PRO A 573 11.89 -2.90 -42.71
CA PRO A 573 13.00 -3.77 -42.32
C PRO A 573 14.27 -3.46 -43.17
N PRO A 574 15.46 -4.01 -42.86
CA PRO A 574 16.74 -3.43 -43.26
C PRO A 574 17.03 -3.55 -44.77
N ILE A 575 17.53 -2.49 -45.41
CA ILE A 575 17.81 -2.46 -46.86
C ILE A 575 19.30 -2.76 -47.16
N PRO A 576 19.60 -3.66 -48.14
CA PRO A 576 20.94 -3.92 -48.68
C PRO A 576 21.49 -2.82 -49.61
N PRO A 577 22.81 -2.78 -49.89
CA PRO A 577 23.46 -1.66 -50.57
C PRO A 577 23.39 -1.80 -52.09
N GLN A 578 22.46 -1.10 -52.76
CA GLN A 578 22.56 -0.69 -54.18
C GLN A 578 21.32 0.10 -54.61
N ARG A 579 21.41 1.45 -54.55
CA ARG A 579 20.77 2.46 -55.43
C ARG A 579 21.06 3.87 -54.88
N LEU A 580 22.35 4.21 -54.84
CA LEU A 580 22.84 5.57 -54.69
C LEU A 580 22.88 6.22 -56.07
N SER A 581 21.80 6.91 -56.47
CA SER A 581 21.86 8.09 -57.35
C SER A 581 20.45 8.55 -57.66
N LYS A 582 20.21 9.86 -57.49
CA LYS A 582 19.00 10.62 -57.82
C LYS A 582 17.93 10.66 -56.71
N LEU A 583 18.20 11.48 -55.70
CA LEU A 583 17.26 12.40 -55.06
C LEU A 583 18.08 13.29 -54.10
N ASN A 584 17.95 14.62 -54.24
CA ASN A 584 18.63 15.58 -53.37
C ASN A 584 18.05 15.49 -51.96
N PRO A 585 18.87 15.37 -50.90
CA PRO A 585 18.38 15.18 -49.54
C PRO A 585 17.81 16.48 -48.94
N PRO A 586 16.71 16.41 -48.17
CA PRO A 586 16.33 17.46 -47.25
C PRO A 586 17.38 17.61 -46.14
N LYS A 587 17.59 18.84 -45.68
CA LYS A 587 18.62 19.22 -44.69
C LYS A 587 18.30 18.70 -43.27
N THR A 588 18.37 17.40 -43.07
CA THR A 588 18.77 16.82 -41.78
C THR A 588 20.27 16.65 -41.84
N ASN A 589 21.03 17.36 -41.00
CA ASN A 589 22.42 17.01 -40.77
C ASN A 589 22.44 15.55 -40.28
N VAL A 590 22.74 14.63 -41.21
CA VAL A 590 23.18 13.28 -40.91
C VAL A 590 24.26 13.44 -39.86
N PHE A 591 24.07 12.86 -38.66
CA PHE A 591 25.13 12.79 -37.65
C PHE A 591 26.39 12.28 -38.37
N LYS A 592 27.38 13.16 -38.57
CA LYS A 592 28.68 12.72 -39.06
C LYS A 592 29.22 11.80 -37.96
N MET A 593 29.33 10.52 -38.29
CA MET A 593 30.02 9.56 -37.44
C MET A 593 31.39 10.10 -37.11
N ASP A 594 31.77 10.07 -35.84
CA ASP A 594 33.14 10.32 -35.45
C ASP A 594 34.00 9.15 -35.99
N PRO A 595 34.90 9.41 -36.97
CA PRO A 595 35.74 8.36 -37.54
C PRO A 595 36.70 7.75 -36.52
N PHE A 596 37.12 8.54 -35.53
CA PHE A 596 38.03 8.12 -34.47
C PHE A 596 37.36 7.08 -33.57
N MET A 597 36.12 7.34 -33.15
CA MET A 597 35.31 6.41 -32.34
C MET A 597 35.07 5.06 -33.02
N MET A 598 34.81 5.06 -34.34
CA MET A 598 34.63 3.82 -35.10
C MET A 598 35.93 3.03 -35.23
N GLU A 599 37.06 3.71 -35.37
CA GLU A 599 38.36 3.06 -35.40
C GLU A 599 38.71 2.45 -34.04
N GLU A 600 38.40 3.16 -32.94
CA GLU A 600 38.58 2.66 -31.58
C GLU A 600 37.67 1.47 -31.27
N ALA A 601 36.39 1.54 -31.64
CA ALA A 601 35.48 0.42 -31.52
C ALA A 601 35.93 -0.78 -32.37
N ALA A 602 36.30 -0.57 -33.63
CA ALA A 602 36.79 -1.63 -34.51
C ALA A 602 38.07 -2.28 -33.95
N LYS A 603 38.96 -1.48 -33.36
CA LYS A 603 40.18 -1.95 -32.68
C LYS A 603 39.83 -2.81 -31.47
N TYR A 604 38.87 -2.39 -30.65
CA TYR A 604 38.41 -3.16 -29.49
C TYR A 604 37.81 -4.52 -29.90
N PHE A 605 36.92 -4.55 -30.90
CA PHE A 605 36.34 -5.81 -31.41
C PHE A 605 37.41 -6.77 -31.94
N ARG A 606 38.44 -6.26 -32.64
CA ARG A 606 39.56 -7.07 -33.13
C ARG A 606 40.47 -7.56 -32.00
N GLN A 607 40.64 -6.78 -30.94
CA GLN A 607 41.47 -7.13 -29.79
C GLN A 607 40.81 -8.22 -28.93
N VAL A 608 39.51 -8.07 -28.65
CA VAL A 608 38.77 -8.95 -27.74
C VAL A 608 38.23 -10.20 -28.46
N SER A 609 37.92 -10.10 -29.75
CA SER A 609 37.31 -11.18 -30.54
C SER A 609 37.85 -11.24 -31.97
N PRO A 610 39.16 -11.52 -32.16
CA PRO A 610 39.83 -11.46 -33.47
C PRO A 610 39.22 -12.39 -34.53
N ASN A 611 38.69 -13.54 -34.11
CA ASN A 611 38.20 -14.57 -35.04
C ASN A 611 36.71 -14.42 -35.40
N THR A 612 35.89 -13.89 -34.48
CA THR A 612 34.42 -13.86 -34.66
C THR A 612 33.85 -12.46 -34.74
N LEU A 613 34.61 -11.43 -34.33
CA LEU A 613 34.16 -10.05 -34.24
C LEU A 613 32.80 -9.92 -33.53
N SER A 614 32.60 -10.76 -32.52
CA SER A 614 31.40 -10.80 -31.69
C SER A 614 31.75 -10.70 -30.22
N LEU A 615 30.94 -9.95 -29.46
CA LEU A 615 31.12 -9.68 -28.04
C LEU A 615 30.03 -10.35 -27.23
N ASP A 616 30.39 -10.93 -26.09
CA ASP A 616 29.41 -11.33 -25.06
C ASP A 616 28.93 -10.11 -24.23
N PRO A 617 27.94 -10.25 -23.33
CA PRO A 617 27.42 -9.13 -22.55
C PRO A 617 28.47 -8.40 -21.68
N TYR A 618 29.45 -9.12 -21.14
CA TYR A 618 30.51 -8.52 -20.31
C TYR A 618 31.49 -7.72 -21.17
N GLN A 619 31.87 -8.29 -22.32
CA GLN A 619 32.77 -7.65 -23.28
C GLN A 619 32.12 -6.42 -23.94
N LEU A 620 30.81 -6.47 -24.21
CA LEU A 620 30.06 -5.33 -24.72
C LEU A 620 29.99 -4.21 -23.68
N LYS A 621 29.74 -4.54 -22.40
CA LYS A 621 29.76 -3.58 -21.29
C LYS A 621 31.09 -2.84 -21.20
N GLU A 622 32.20 -3.57 -21.18
CA GLU A 622 33.53 -2.97 -21.14
C GLU A 622 33.81 -2.12 -22.38
N GLY A 623 33.41 -2.60 -23.56
CA GLY A 623 33.58 -1.87 -24.82
C GLY A 623 32.80 -0.56 -24.86
N LEU A 624 31.53 -0.58 -24.47
CA LEU A 624 30.68 0.62 -24.46
C LEU A 624 31.17 1.64 -23.41
N ASN A 625 31.47 1.21 -22.19
CA ASN A 625 31.98 2.12 -21.14
C ASN A 625 33.37 2.69 -21.45
N ARG A 626 34.14 2.08 -22.35
CA ARG A 626 35.39 2.63 -22.85
C ARG A 626 35.18 3.65 -23.97
N LEU A 627 34.17 3.43 -24.81
CA LEU A 627 33.85 4.28 -25.95
C LEU A 627 33.05 5.53 -25.54
N TYR A 628 32.21 5.45 -24.52
CA TYR A 628 31.53 6.61 -23.97
C TYR A 628 32.35 7.15 -22.78
N PRO A 629 33.07 8.29 -22.93
CA PRO A 629 33.94 8.80 -21.88
C PRO A 629 33.15 9.22 -20.64
N THR A 630 33.80 9.03 -19.50
CA THR A 630 33.39 9.34 -18.13
C THR A 630 33.01 10.80 -17.92
N GLU A 631 31.77 11.14 -18.24
CA GLU A 631 30.95 11.99 -17.37
C GLU A 631 29.95 11.06 -16.64
N PRO A 632 29.62 11.30 -15.36
CA PRO A 632 28.88 10.36 -14.51
C PRO A 632 27.50 9.92 -15.06
N ALA A 633 27.02 10.57 -16.14
CA ALA A 633 25.76 10.33 -16.81
C ALA A 633 25.69 9.06 -17.69
N PHE A 634 26.77 8.64 -18.35
CA PHE A 634 26.70 7.65 -19.43
C PHE A 634 27.42 6.35 -19.09
N PHE A 635 26.89 5.63 -18.11
CA PHE A 635 27.34 4.28 -17.75
C PHE A 635 26.38 3.19 -18.26
N PHE A 636 26.95 2.07 -18.70
CA PHE A 636 26.22 0.86 -19.10
C PHE A 636 26.46 -0.25 -18.08
N ASP A 637 25.39 -0.75 -17.47
CA ASP A 637 25.42 -1.95 -16.64
C ASP A 637 25.27 -3.23 -17.48
N LEU A 638 25.38 -4.37 -16.81
CA LEU A 638 25.35 -5.68 -17.46
C LEU A 638 23.96 -6.01 -18.03
N ASP A 639 22.89 -5.58 -17.38
CA ASP A 639 21.53 -5.94 -17.77
C ASP A 639 21.07 -5.12 -18.97
N CYS A 640 21.47 -3.86 -19.04
CA CYS A 640 21.39 -3.01 -20.24
C CYS A 640 22.13 -3.66 -21.42
N CYS A 641 23.36 -4.14 -21.23
CA CYS A 641 24.12 -4.80 -22.30
C CYS A 641 23.50 -6.13 -22.75
N LYS A 642 22.93 -6.93 -21.84
CA LYS A 642 22.16 -8.13 -22.20
C LYS A 642 20.95 -7.77 -23.05
N ALA A 643 20.19 -6.75 -22.65
CA ALA A 643 19.01 -6.30 -23.39
C ALA A 643 19.38 -5.76 -24.79
N LEU A 644 20.48 -5.02 -24.90
CA LEU A 644 21.01 -4.55 -26.19
C LEU A 644 21.42 -5.70 -27.10
N ILE A 645 22.06 -6.75 -26.57
CA ILE A 645 22.36 -7.96 -27.33
C ILE A 645 21.07 -8.61 -27.82
N ASN A 646 20.10 -8.83 -26.94
CA ASN A 646 18.85 -9.49 -27.30
C ASN A 646 18.06 -8.71 -28.36
N ALA A 647 18.06 -7.37 -28.29
CA ALA A 647 17.43 -6.51 -29.29
C ALA A 647 18.12 -6.56 -30.66
N HIS A 648 19.42 -6.87 -30.70
CA HIS A 648 20.22 -6.92 -31.92
C HIS A 648 20.58 -8.34 -32.36
N ASP A 649 20.15 -9.38 -31.66
CA ASP A 649 20.50 -10.77 -31.92
C ASP A 649 19.28 -11.61 -32.37
N PRO A 650 18.84 -11.46 -33.64
CA PRO A 650 17.70 -12.20 -34.17
C PRO A 650 17.98 -13.71 -34.29
N LEU A 651 19.24 -14.14 -34.18
CA LEU A 651 19.65 -15.54 -34.30
C LEU A 651 19.82 -16.23 -32.93
N ARG A 652 19.65 -15.49 -31.82
CA ARG A 652 19.78 -15.99 -30.44
C ARG A 652 21.13 -16.67 -30.18
N ILE A 653 22.20 -16.11 -30.75
CA ILE A 653 23.57 -16.55 -30.50
C ILE A 653 24.15 -16.01 -29.18
N HIS A 654 23.40 -15.16 -28.48
CA HIS A 654 23.74 -14.44 -27.26
C HIS A 654 25.03 -13.61 -27.37
N LYS A 655 25.32 -13.11 -28.58
CA LYS A 655 26.53 -12.32 -28.87
C LYS A 655 26.22 -11.15 -29.80
N PHE A 656 26.86 -10.01 -29.53
CA PHE A 656 26.77 -8.81 -30.34
C PHE A 656 27.81 -8.81 -31.46
N HIS A 657 27.39 -8.84 -32.72
CA HIS A 657 28.34 -8.89 -33.84
C HIS A 657 28.69 -7.49 -34.38
N TRP A 658 29.94 -7.25 -34.79
CA TRP A 658 30.43 -5.96 -35.29
C TRP A 658 29.54 -5.28 -36.35
N LYS A 659 28.94 -6.07 -37.26
CA LYS A 659 28.01 -5.56 -38.29
C LYS A 659 26.79 -4.82 -37.71
N GLN A 660 26.42 -5.08 -36.46
CA GLN A 660 25.31 -4.46 -35.75
C GLN A 660 25.73 -3.22 -34.96
N PHE A 661 27.04 -2.95 -34.84
CA PHE A 661 27.58 -1.84 -34.06
C PHE A 661 27.13 -0.49 -34.59
N LEU A 662 27.16 -0.28 -35.91
CA LEU A 662 26.78 1.01 -36.49
C LEU A 662 25.31 1.38 -36.25
N PRO A 663 24.32 0.49 -36.48
CA PRO A 663 22.94 0.73 -36.05
C PRO A 663 22.80 1.03 -34.57
N LEU A 664 23.43 0.23 -33.70
CA LEU A 664 23.40 0.44 -32.24
C LEU A 664 23.96 1.81 -31.87
N TYR A 665 25.11 2.18 -32.41
CA TYR A 665 25.78 3.46 -32.16
C TYR A 665 24.88 4.65 -32.51
N ARG A 666 24.14 4.57 -33.62
CA ARG A 666 23.19 5.63 -34.00
C ARG A 666 22.05 5.75 -33.00
N SER A 667 21.49 4.63 -32.55
CA SER A 667 20.44 4.61 -31.53
C SER A 667 20.94 5.16 -30.20
N LEU A 668 22.09 4.69 -29.72
CA LEU A 668 22.69 5.15 -28.47
C LEU A 668 22.99 6.65 -28.48
N ASN A 669 23.50 7.22 -29.58
CA ASN A 669 23.72 8.67 -29.66
C ASN A 669 22.42 9.48 -29.69
N LEU A 670 21.38 8.97 -30.36
CA LEU A 670 20.07 9.61 -30.33
C LEU A 670 19.49 9.57 -28.91
N TRP A 671 19.55 8.43 -28.24
CA TRP A 671 19.06 8.25 -26.88
C TRP A 671 19.88 9.05 -25.88
N ALA A 672 21.21 9.09 -26.01
CA ALA A 672 22.08 9.91 -25.17
C ALA A 672 21.75 11.39 -25.33
N ARG A 673 21.54 11.86 -26.56
CA ARG A 673 21.12 13.25 -26.81
C ARG A 673 19.76 13.55 -26.18
N VAL A 674 18.77 12.70 -26.39
CA VAL A 674 17.44 12.91 -25.79
C VAL A 674 17.53 12.84 -24.27
N PHE A 675 18.31 11.92 -23.71
CA PHE A 675 18.57 11.85 -22.29
C PHE A 675 19.17 13.16 -21.77
N THR A 676 20.22 13.69 -22.39
CA THR A 676 20.80 15.00 -22.03
C THR A 676 19.84 16.17 -22.21
N ASP A 677 19.01 16.15 -23.26
CA ASP A 677 18.04 17.23 -23.52
C ASP A 677 16.95 17.29 -22.41
N TYR A 678 16.68 16.17 -21.75
CA TYR A 678 15.68 16.04 -20.69
C TYR A 678 16.27 15.94 -19.26
N ASP A 679 17.56 15.65 -19.13
CA ASP A 679 18.36 15.82 -17.92
C ASP A 679 18.66 17.31 -17.74
N LYS A 680 17.65 18.04 -17.23
CA LYS A 680 17.73 19.49 -17.03
C LYS A 680 18.81 19.88 -16.02
N ASN A 681 19.15 18.98 -15.11
CA ASN A 681 20.07 19.22 -14.00
C ASN A 681 21.51 18.86 -14.36
N LYS A 682 21.71 18.11 -15.46
CA LYS A 682 22.99 17.59 -15.92
C LYS A 682 23.68 16.72 -14.87
N ASP A 683 22.90 16.04 -14.04
CA ASP A 683 23.37 15.15 -12.99
C ASP A 683 23.57 13.71 -13.48
N GLY A 684 23.13 13.42 -14.70
CA GLY A 684 23.28 12.12 -15.33
C GLY A 684 22.15 11.14 -15.05
N PHE A 685 21.03 11.63 -14.51
CA PHE A 685 19.84 10.85 -14.20
C PHE A 685 18.57 11.54 -14.74
N LEU A 686 17.53 10.74 -14.95
CA LEU A 686 16.19 11.25 -15.24
C LEU A 686 15.24 10.84 -14.12
N MET A 687 14.35 11.75 -13.74
CA MET A 687 13.18 11.42 -12.94
C MET A 687 12.11 10.75 -13.83
N THR A 688 11.17 10.03 -13.22
CA THR A 688 10.09 9.33 -13.94
C THR A 688 9.36 10.24 -14.94
N GLY A 689 8.98 11.45 -14.54
CA GLY A 689 8.33 12.42 -15.44
C GLY A 689 9.22 12.86 -16.61
N GLN A 690 10.51 13.09 -16.37
CA GLN A 690 11.47 13.45 -17.42
C GLN A 690 11.72 12.28 -18.38
N CYS A 691 11.79 11.06 -17.87
CA CYS A 691 11.91 9.84 -18.66
C CYS A 691 10.67 9.63 -19.55
N PHE A 692 9.45 9.83 -19.05
CA PHE A 692 8.23 9.77 -19.88
C PHE A 692 8.23 10.82 -20.99
N ALA A 693 8.66 12.04 -20.69
CA ALA A 693 8.76 13.10 -21.68
C ALA A 693 9.85 12.80 -22.74
N ALA A 694 11.00 12.27 -22.31
CA ALA A 694 12.06 11.79 -23.19
C ALA A 694 11.58 10.65 -24.11
N LEU A 695 10.85 9.67 -23.58
CA LEU A 695 10.23 8.60 -24.38
C LEU A 695 9.17 9.13 -25.35
N THR A 696 8.39 10.13 -24.93
CA THR A 696 7.43 10.81 -25.80
C THR A 696 8.14 11.49 -26.97
N ALA A 697 9.26 12.17 -26.72
CA ALA A 697 10.10 12.79 -27.76
C ALA A 697 10.73 11.76 -28.72
N LEU A 698 10.95 10.53 -28.26
CA LEU A 698 11.37 9.39 -29.10
C LEU A 698 10.22 8.77 -29.91
N GLY A 699 8.98 9.28 -29.78
CA GLY A 699 7.82 8.85 -30.55
C GLY A 699 7.03 7.69 -29.92
N PHE A 700 7.10 7.53 -28.60
CA PHE A 700 6.36 6.51 -27.84
C PHE A 700 5.05 7.02 -27.22
N GLU A 701 4.60 8.24 -27.53
CA GLU A 701 3.39 8.86 -26.97
C GLU A 701 2.16 7.94 -26.96
N SER A 702 1.86 7.29 -28.09
CA SER A 702 0.65 6.47 -28.24
C SER A 702 0.62 5.23 -27.36
N ILE A 703 1.78 4.62 -27.07
CA ILE A 703 1.85 3.47 -26.19
C ILE A 703 1.88 3.87 -24.72
N LEU A 704 2.52 5.00 -24.38
CA LEU A 704 2.50 5.53 -23.02
C LEU A 704 1.09 5.99 -22.61
N LYS A 705 0.32 6.54 -23.57
CA LYS A 705 -1.09 6.86 -23.36
C LYS A 705 -1.94 5.62 -23.13
N LEU A 706 -1.75 4.56 -23.92
CA LEU A 706 -2.44 3.29 -23.70
C LEU A 706 -2.08 2.66 -22.36
N LEU A 707 -0.82 2.72 -21.93
CA LEU A 707 -0.38 2.26 -20.61
C LEU A 707 -1.12 3.01 -19.50
N SER A 708 -1.24 4.34 -19.66
CA SER A 708 -1.93 5.22 -18.71
C SER A 708 -3.45 4.99 -18.64
N GLU A 709 -4.05 4.54 -19.75
CA GLU A 709 -5.49 4.22 -19.84
C GLU A 709 -5.80 2.77 -19.42
N ALA A 710 -4.83 1.86 -19.47
CA ALA A 710 -5.02 0.44 -19.21
C ALA A 710 -4.81 0.04 -17.75
N ILE A 711 -4.16 0.88 -16.95
CA ILE A 711 -3.94 0.64 -15.52
C ILE A 711 -5.09 1.27 -14.75
N GLU A 712 -5.72 0.49 -13.85
CA GLU A 712 -6.92 0.90 -13.10
C GLU A 712 -6.69 2.17 -12.26
N GLY A 713 -5.46 2.42 -11.81
CA GLY A 713 -5.04 3.66 -11.14
C GLY A 713 -4.67 4.84 -12.07
N GLY A 714 -4.94 4.73 -13.37
CA GLY A 714 -4.78 5.81 -14.34
C GLY A 714 -3.33 6.22 -14.65
N PRO A 715 -3.11 7.45 -15.18
CA PRO A 715 -1.78 7.92 -15.61
C PRO A 715 -0.74 8.00 -14.49
N THR A 716 -1.17 8.22 -13.25
CA THR A 716 -0.29 8.31 -12.07
C THR A 716 0.25 6.93 -11.73
N GLU A 717 -0.62 5.92 -11.68
CA GLU A 717 -0.21 4.54 -11.37
C GLU A 717 0.64 3.91 -12.49
N ALA A 718 0.37 4.30 -13.73
CA ALA A 718 1.23 3.94 -14.87
C ALA A 718 2.65 4.50 -14.74
N ARG A 719 2.81 5.71 -14.18
CA ARG A 719 4.12 6.29 -13.89
C ARG A 719 4.77 5.64 -12.68
N ASN A 720 4.02 5.32 -11.63
CA ASN A 720 4.52 4.62 -10.45
C ASN A 720 5.05 3.23 -10.79
N THR A 721 4.28 2.47 -11.58
CA THR A 721 4.69 1.16 -12.10
C THR A 721 5.99 1.28 -12.88
N PHE A 722 6.09 2.29 -13.74
CA PHE A 722 7.28 2.54 -14.54
C PHE A 722 8.48 2.93 -13.66
N GLN A 723 8.28 3.78 -12.65
CA GLN A 723 9.30 4.13 -11.66
C GLN A 723 9.81 2.89 -10.93
N PHE A 724 8.92 2.03 -10.45
CA PHE A 724 9.29 0.79 -9.77
C PHE A 724 10.18 -0.13 -10.62
N HIS A 725 10.00 -0.11 -11.94
CA HIS A 725 10.72 -1.01 -12.85
C HIS A 725 12.05 -0.49 -13.37
N PHE A 726 12.25 0.83 -13.42
CA PHE A 726 13.41 1.44 -14.07
C PHE A 726 14.17 2.45 -13.21
N ALA A 727 13.57 2.94 -12.13
CA ALA A 727 14.27 3.83 -11.21
C ALA A 727 15.06 3.04 -10.17
N ASP A 728 16.12 3.65 -9.66
CA ASP A 728 16.84 3.15 -8.49
C ASP A 728 16.08 3.44 -7.19
N HIS A 729 16.67 3.09 -6.05
CA HIS A 729 16.08 3.29 -4.71
C HIS A 729 15.82 4.77 -4.37
N ALA A 730 16.42 5.71 -5.11
CA ALA A 730 16.20 7.14 -4.97
C ALA A 730 15.14 7.68 -5.96
N GLY A 731 14.53 6.82 -6.79
CA GLY A 731 13.57 7.25 -7.81
C GLY A 731 14.24 7.83 -9.06
N LEU A 732 15.55 7.62 -9.24
CA LEU A 732 16.34 8.15 -10.35
C LEU A 732 16.59 7.08 -11.42
N ILE A 733 16.48 7.46 -12.68
CA ILE A 733 16.68 6.60 -13.84
C ILE A 733 18.01 6.96 -14.48
N SER A 734 19.01 6.09 -14.31
CA SER A 734 20.31 6.21 -14.98
C SER A 734 20.14 6.10 -16.51
N PHE A 735 21.18 6.50 -17.25
CA PHE A 735 21.17 6.28 -18.70
C PHE A 735 21.01 4.79 -19.08
N SER A 736 21.62 3.86 -18.33
CA SER A 736 21.45 2.42 -18.59
C SER A 736 20.00 1.98 -18.44
N ASN A 737 19.31 2.44 -17.40
CA ASN A 737 17.90 2.14 -17.16
C ASN A 737 16.97 2.85 -18.15
N PHE A 738 17.33 4.06 -18.59
CA PHE A 738 16.63 4.74 -19.67
C PHE A 738 16.71 3.95 -20.98
N VAL A 739 17.90 3.43 -21.34
CA VAL A 739 18.07 2.56 -22.50
C VAL A 739 17.22 1.29 -22.37
N LEU A 740 17.18 0.66 -21.19
CA LEU A 740 16.31 -0.48 -20.91
C LEU A 740 14.82 -0.15 -21.11
N ALA A 741 14.39 1.01 -20.62
CA ALA A 741 13.02 1.48 -20.80
C ALA A 741 12.69 1.69 -22.28
N VAL A 742 13.58 2.32 -23.06
CA VAL A 742 13.40 2.51 -24.50
C VAL A 742 13.23 1.16 -25.20
N LEU A 743 14.08 0.18 -24.90
CA LEU A 743 14.00 -1.16 -25.50
C LEU A 743 12.69 -1.88 -25.15
N LYS A 744 12.27 -1.84 -23.88
CA LYS A 744 11.02 -2.49 -23.43
C LYS A 744 9.79 -1.83 -24.04
N VAL A 745 9.72 -0.49 -24.06
CA VAL A 745 8.59 0.25 -24.66
C VAL A 745 8.55 0.04 -26.17
N GLN A 746 9.70 0.01 -26.83
CA GLN A 746 9.77 -0.30 -28.26
C GLN A 746 9.24 -1.70 -28.55
N LYS A 747 9.66 -2.71 -27.77
CA LYS A 747 9.18 -4.08 -27.91
C LYS A 747 7.67 -4.19 -27.66
N ALA A 748 7.16 -3.52 -26.62
CA ALA A 748 5.73 -3.49 -26.34
C ALA A 748 4.94 -2.86 -27.51
N LYS A 749 5.45 -1.79 -28.11
CA LYS A 749 4.85 -1.15 -29.30
C LYS A 749 4.87 -2.07 -30.52
N GLU A 750 5.96 -2.78 -30.75
CA GLU A 750 6.07 -3.76 -31.83
C GLU A 750 5.10 -4.92 -31.64
N SER A 751 5.02 -5.48 -30.43
CA SER A 751 4.09 -6.56 -30.09
C SER A 751 2.64 -6.11 -30.24
N LEU A 752 2.28 -4.93 -29.71
CA LEU A 752 0.94 -4.37 -29.87
C LEU A 752 0.58 -4.22 -31.35
N ASN A 753 1.47 -3.64 -32.17
CA ASN A 753 1.24 -3.50 -33.60
C ASN A 753 1.11 -4.84 -34.33
N ARG A 754 1.79 -5.88 -33.85
CA ARG A 754 1.78 -7.23 -34.45
C ARG A 754 0.46 -7.95 -34.20
N TYR A 755 -0.14 -7.78 -33.01
CA TYR A 755 -1.33 -8.51 -32.59
C TYR A 755 -2.62 -7.67 -32.53
N ARG A 756 -2.56 -6.38 -32.88
CA ARG A 756 -3.74 -5.50 -32.88
C ARG A 756 -4.73 -5.90 -33.98
N GLU A 757 -5.95 -6.25 -33.59
CA GLU A 757 -7.05 -6.41 -34.54
C GLU A 757 -7.46 -5.03 -35.07
N LYS A 758 -7.53 -4.86 -36.39
CA LYS A 758 -7.76 -3.56 -37.07
C LYS A 758 -9.08 -2.83 -36.70
N ARG A 759 -9.94 -3.39 -35.85
CA ARG A 759 -11.28 -2.85 -35.53
C ARG A 759 -11.62 -2.71 -34.05
N ARG A 760 -10.79 -3.15 -33.11
CA ARG A 760 -10.99 -2.96 -31.66
C ARG A 760 -9.63 -2.68 -31.03
N ASN A 761 -9.55 -1.75 -30.07
CA ASN A 761 -8.34 -1.53 -29.26
C ASN A 761 -8.11 -2.72 -28.29
N ARG A 762 -8.13 -3.95 -28.79
CA ARG A 762 -7.93 -5.19 -28.06
C ARG A 762 -6.95 -6.07 -28.83
N VAL A 763 -6.08 -6.74 -28.11
CA VAL A 763 -5.12 -7.71 -28.64
C VAL A 763 -5.61 -9.10 -28.28
N LYS A 764 -5.74 -9.98 -29.26
CA LYS A 764 -5.96 -11.41 -29.03
C LYS A 764 -4.64 -12.12 -29.23
N ILE A 765 -4.11 -12.70 -28.16
CA ILE A 765 -2.83 -13.40 -28.15
C ILE A 765 -3.02 -14.74 -27.44
N SER A 766 -2.43 -15.82 -27.94
CA SER A 766 -2.47 -17.11 -27.26
C SER A 766 -1.60 -17.10 -26.00
N LYS A 767 -1.88 -17.98 -25.03
CA LYS A 767 -1.05 -18.12 -23.81
C LYS A 767 0.43 -18.36 -24.14
N SER A 768 0.73 -19.22 -25.12
CA SER A 768 2.09 -19.49 -25.58
C SER A 768 2.76 -18.26 -26.20
N GLU A 769 2.02 -17.47 -26.98
CA GLU A 769 2.56 -16.25 -27.57
C GLU A 769 2.74 -15.16 -26.51
N LEU A 770 1.82 -15.03 -25.55
CA LEU A 770 1.94 -14.09 -24.44
C LEU A 770 3.17 -14.38 -23.59
N VAL A 771 3.37 -15.65 -23.21
CA VAL A 771 4.59 -16.09 -22.51
C VAL A 771 5.83 -15.79 -23.35
N SER A 772 5.77 -16.00 -24.67
CA SER A 772 6.88 -15.66 -25.56
C SER A 772 7.15 -14.15 -25.66
N VAL A 773 6.11 -13.31 -25.55
CA VAL A 773 6.22 -11.85 -25.64
C VAL A 773 6.71 -11.25 -24.32
N VAL A 774 6.23 -11.78 -23.19
CA VAL A 774 6.51 -11.29 -21.83
C VAL A 774 7.83 -11.81 -21.28
N LEU A 775 8.16 -13.09 -21.50
CA LEU A 775 9.36 -13.72 -20.92
C LEU A 775 10.57 -13.72 -21.85
N GLN A 776 10.41 -13.41 -23.14
CA GLN A 776 11.60 -13.19 -23.96
C GLN A 776 12.20 -11.84 -23.56
N PRO A 777 13.50 -11.76 -23.27
CA PRO A 777 14.19 -10.51 -22.97
C PRO A 777 14.04 -9.44 -24.05
#